data_AF-A0A1V3MVJ5-F1
#
_entry.id   AF-A0A1V3MVJ5-F1
#
_cell.length_a   1.000
_cell.length_b   1.000
_cell.length_c   1.000
_cell.angle_alpha   90.00
_cell.angle_beta   90.00
_cell.angle_gamma   90.00
#
_symmetry.space_group_name_H-M   'P 1'
#
loop_
_entity.id
_entity.type
_entity.pdbx_description
1 polymer ?
#
loop_
_entity_poly.entity_id
_entity_poly.type
_entity_poly.pdbx_seq_one_letter_code
_entity_poly.pdbx_strand_id
1 'polypeptide(L)'
;MKKTILALLTLLVFSNVDTKSQVRPAREVPSLKIKNEQGIDAAKLVDLKVAVSIFGNIAKTSMTMTFENSTDRDLEGELTFPMPEGVSVSGYALDINGKLRQAVPVDKHKGTEVFESIETRRVDPGLLEKVEGNNFRSRIYPLPSKGRRTIQISYSENLTPESDQALYYYLPLNYNFLIENVELNINVYQGNKKPSFTELPDGSLAFTEQNHNYAATLHKQKFKSSKNLAIKLPLSENTVSGLKQFNQDSSFYFLANAKLEIPKQTQKKWGNSIAIIWDRSLSSKNRDLEKELSLLDQFFSDNQNISVDLGYLDIRFSKARTFQISQGNWEELRNYLKQTVYDGGTDYSQVKSGVLHGANYLFFSDGLSTFGKGKIELDQPTYCITSSSSSDYANLKQIAQAHYGKMINLTNTTVTQAYSTLNLLDLLFFGVKEQDAFTEIYPEKGSPVQSYFSVSGLGKDSRAKEITVLVGDGTQIIKEIKVPLKPDNGEIDLQQIWAQKKIEALDVQYEDHREEIEAIGKQFGIVTRNTSLIVLEDVEDYVRYAIMPPAELLPEYNRLLKEERIEKEERVADLLTLAHNITEQLQSWWNTDFQQKTKYPQRGRPTDTTIAQEAPIASTTIPHLPTPHSASPVATPPVVESRSSVGTSDGKSMSAVANSRATTEAASEVTLEEISSKDVLKESVTIVADEAVDVPVAGVGATNTLSNATGKISIPEIKEDNAYLKKLNQSKDPYKSYLQLRDQYMGTPTFYFDVANFFFKKGDRQKALLALSSLADLQIENADLYKTISYKLREWGDVDNALYITAKVLKWRPMDPQSHRDYALVLQDKGRYKEALEQLYGILTQSYSPEAANRDDGIEEILVMEINNLIKLQKSATAKVAVEKKLVADLPVDMRVVINWNSQNTDIDLWVTDPNGEKCFYSNPATAIGGRLSNDFTGGYGPEQFLLKKALKGKYKIEVDFYNDSSLTLAGPAAVLAEIFTYYSSGRQERKLTTIYLDRDKERNMLVGEFIF
;
A
#
# COMPACT_ATOMS: atom_id res chain seq x y z
N MET A 1 -20.99 25.92 63.47
CA MET A 1 -19.75 25.97 62.63
C MET A 1 -19.22 24.60 62.20
N LYS A 2 -19.20 23.55 63.04
CA LYS A 2 -18.67 22.23 62.61
C LYS A 2 -19.56 21.39 61.67
N LYS A 3 -20.89 21.60 61.66
CA LYS A 3 -21.81 20.87 60.74
C LYS A 3 -21.90 21.47 59.34
N THR A 4 -21.61 22.76 59.18
CA THR A 4 -21.62 23.45 57.88
C THR A 4 -20.33 23.24 57.07
N ILE A 5 -19.20 23.02 57.75
CA ILE A 5 -17.91 22.72 57.09
C ILE A 5 -17.86 21.27 56.58
N LEU A 6 -18.51 20.33 57.27
CA LEU A 6 -18.57 18.93 56.81
C LEU A 6 -19.48 18.74 55.59
N ALA A 7 -20.55 19.53 55.46
CA ALA A 7 -21.41 19.55 54.28
C ALA A 7 -20.77 20.24 53.06
N LEU A 8 -19.88 21.22 53.28
CA LEU A 8 -19.09 21.82 52.19
C LEU A 8 -17.96 20.88 51.71
N LEU A 9 -17.35 20.10 52.61
CA LEU A 9 -16.32 19.13 52.24
C LEU A 9 -16.89 17.87 51.55
N THR A 10 -18.12 17.45 51.85
CA THR A 10 -18.79 16.40 51.05
C THR A 10 -19.32 16.93 49.71
N LEU A 11 -19.61 18.23 49.54
CA LEU A 11 -19.92 18.80 48.22
C LEU A 11 -18.68 19.04 47.33
N LEU A 12 -17.49 19.20 47.93
CA LEU A 12 -16.22 19.38 47.21
C LEU A 12 -15.56 18.06 46.79
N VAL A 13 -16.00 16.91 47.31
CA VAL A 13 -15.53 15.57 46.86
C VAL A 13 -16.41 15.00 45.72
N PHE A 14 -17.60 15.57 45.47
CA PHE A 14 -18.48 15.17 44.37
C PHE A 14 -18.56 16.18 43.20
N SER A 15 -17.65 17.16 43.13
CA SER A 15 -17.54 18.10 41.99
C SER A 15 -16.41 17.79 41.01
N ASN A 16 -15.65 16.71 41.24
CA ASN A 16 -14.86 16.07 40.17
C ASN A 16 -15.76 15.14 39.34
N VAL A 17 -16.84 15.70 38.79
CA VAL A 17 -17.60 15.03 37.73
C VAL A 17 -16.84 15.28 36.43
N ASP A 18 -16.19 14.22 35.96
CA ASP A 18 -15.91 13.93 34.55
C ASP A 18 -15.45 15.08 33.64
N THR A 19 -14.19 15.47 33.79
CA THR A 19 -13.40 15.96 32.63
C THR A 19 -12.74 14.82 31.85
N LYS A 20 -12.86 13.57 32.32
CA LYS A 20 -12.39 12.35 31.62
C LYS A 20 -13.43 11.70 30.68
N SER A 21 -14.69 12.18 30.65
CA SER A 21 -15.75 11.54 29.85
C SER A 21 -15.96 12.13 28.45
N GLN A 22 -15.21 13.15 28.03
CA GLN A 22 -15.28 13.65 26.65
C GLN A 22 -14.44 12.75 25.75
N VAL A 23 -15.02 12.24 24.67
CA VAL A 23 -14.27 11.53 23.64
C VAL A 23 -13.32 12.54 23.03
N ARG A 24 -12.02 12.25 23.03
CA ARG A 24 -11.09 12.99 22.19
C ARG A 24 -10.66 11.99 21.13
N PRO A 25 -11.18 12.05 19.88
CA PRO A 25 -10.65 11.22 18.83
C PRO A 25 -9.15 11.49 18.74
N ALA A 26 -8.35 10.43 18.85
CA ALA A 26 -6.91 10.49 18.72
C ALA A 26 -6.58 10.79 17.26
N ARG A 27 -6.63 12.07 16.89
CA ARG A 27 -6.17 12.55 15.59
C ARG A 27 -4.73 13.00 15.73
N GLU A 28 -3.86 12.37 14.97
CA GLU A 28 -2.49 12.83 14.84
C GLU A 28 -2.46 14.06 13.91
N VAL A 29 -1.58 15.00 14.20
CA VAL A 29 -1.30 16.09 13.26
C VAL A 29 -0.63 15.51 12.02
N PRO A 30 -0.95 16.00 10.81
CA PRO A 30 -0.22 15.61 9.61
C PRO A 30 1.29 15.83 9.81
N SER A 31 2.10 14.82 9.48
CA SER A 31 3.55 14.85 9.67
C SER A 31 4.28 14.50 8.37
N LEU A 32 5.26 15.33 8.01
CA LEU A 32 6.10 15.12 6.83
C LEU A 32 7.32 14.30 7.23
N LYS A 33 7.43 13.08 6.71
CA LYS A 33 8.61 12.24 6.83
C LYS A 33 9.55 12.51 5.66
N ILE A 34 10.82 12.71 5.95
CA ILE A 34 11.86 12.92 4.92
C ILE A 34 12.65 11.63 4.73
N LYS A 35 12.89 11.27 3.47
CA LYS A 35 13.83 10.20 3.12
C LYS A 35 15.28 10.69 3.29
N ASN A 36 15.94 10.41 4.43
CA ASN A 36 17.38 10.71 4.61
C ASN A 36 18.15 9.64 5.44
N GLU A 37 19.49 9.64 5.30
CA GLU A 37 20.45 8.73 5.95
C GLU A 37 20.57 8.87 7.47
N GLN A 38 20.13 9.98 8.05
CA GLN A 38 20.44 10.37 9.43
C GLN A 38 19.22 10.52 10.34
N GLY A 39 18.00 10.26 9.85
CA GLY A 39 16.76 10.45 10.60
C GLY A 39 16.54 11.89 11.09
N ILE A 40 17.16 12.89 10.45
CA ILE A 40 17.08 14.30 10.86
C ILE A 40 15.80 14.95 10.31
N ASP A 41 15.09 15.73 11.14
CA ASP A 41 14.00 16.67 10.76
C ASP A 41 14.51 17.76 9.80
N ALA A 42 14.78 17.37 8.55
CA ALA A 42 15.39 18.23 7.53
C ALA A 42 14.41 19.26 6.95
N ALA A 43 13.11 18.96 7.01
CA ALA A 43 12.02 19.84 6.61
C ALA A 43 11.12 20.19 7.81
N LYS A 44 10.70 21.45 7.90
CA LYS A 44 9.89 21.97 9.02
C LYS A 44 8.64 22.67 8.51
N LEU A 45 7.52 22.47 9.19
CA LEU A 45 6.27 23.19 8.94
C LEU A 45 6.40 24.63 9.44
N VAL A 46 6.30 25.61 8.54
CA VAL A 46 6.48 27.05 8.85
C VAL A 46 5.17 27.85 8.78
N ASP A 47 4.23 27.47 7.91
CA ASP A 47 2.93 28.15 7.76
C ASP A 47 1.80 27.11 7.75
N LEU A 48 0.71 27.39 8.47
CA LEU A 48 -0.48 26.55 8.51
C LEU A 48 -1.74 27.43 8.40
N LYS A 49 -2.55 27.20 7.36
CA LYS A 49 -3.88 27.80 7.21
C LYS A 49 -4.94 26.72 7.23
N VAL A 50 -5.95 26.88 8.08
CA VAL A 50 -7.04 25.92 8.20
C VAL A 50 -8.38 26.63 7.97
N ALA A 51 -9.17 26.11 7.06
CA ALA A 51 -10.55 26.54 6.82
C ALA A 51 -11.51 25.40 7.14
N VAL A 52 -12.46 25.63 8.04
CA VAL A 52 -13.46 24.66 8.49
C VAL A 52 -14.85 25.19 8.15
N SER A 53 -15.65 24.39 7.46
CA SER A 53 -17.05 24.67 7.12
C SER A 53 -17.94 23.54 7.62
N ILE A 54 -18.88 23.84 8.52
CA ILE A 54 -19.73 22.84 9.17
C ILE A 54 -21.18 23.08 8.78
N PHE A 55 -21.86 22.04 8.28
CA PHE A 55 -23.27 22.03 7.97
C PHE A 55 -23.93 20.74 8.48
N GLY A 56 -24.92 20.85 9.39
CA GLY A 56 -25.56 19.67 9.99
C GLY A 56 -24.53 18.79 10.71
N ASN A 57 -24.41 17.52 10.28
CA ASN A 57 -23.34 16.62 10.72
C ASN A 57 -22.13 16.56 9.77
N ILE A 58 -21.99 17.42 8.78
CA ILE A 58 -20.86 17.37 7.85
C ILE A 58 -19.90 18.51 8.14
N ALA A 59 -18.63 18.18 8.37
CA ALA A 59 -17.56 19.16 8.51
C ALA A 59 -16.56 19.01 7.35
N LYS A 60 -16.40 20.05 6.53
CA LYS A 60 -15.35 20.14 5.52
C LYS A 60 -14.17 20.94 6.06
N THR A 61 -12.98 20.36 6.01
CA THR A 61 -11.74 20.98 6.48
C THR A 61 -10.76 21.06 5.32
N SER A 62 -10.19 22.25 5.08
CA SER A 62 -9.06 22.45 4.18
C SER A 62 -7.85 22.93 4.96
N MET A 63 -6.74 22.22 4.84
CA MET A 63 -5.46 22.52 5.49
C MET A 63 -4.43 22.88 4.42
N THR A 64 -3.92 24.10 4.45
CA THR A 64 -2.79 24.55 3.62
C THR A 64 -1.54 24.61 4.49
N MET A 65 -0.53 23.82 4.15
CA MET A 65 0.69 23.64 4.93
C MET A 65 1.89 24.03 4.09
N THR A 66 2.77 24.89 4.61
CA THR A 66 4.05 25.23 3.96
C THR A 66 5.20 24.63 4.73
N PHE A 67 6.00 23.80 4.05
CA PHE A 67 7.20 23.17 4.59
C PHE A 67 8.44 23.88 4.04
N GLU A 68 9.44 24.10 4.89
CA GLU A 68 10.73 24.66 4.52
C GLU A 68 11.83 23.59 4.65
N ASN A 69 12.57 23.36 3.57
CA ASN A 69 13.74 22.49 3.56
C ASN A 69 14.97 23.28 4.04
N SER A 70 15.56 22.83 5.14
CA SER A 70 16.72 23.50 5.73
C SER A 70 18.07 23.01 5.20
N THR A 71 18.09 22.02 4.30
CA THR A 71 19.30 21.40 3.75
C THR A 71 19.74 22.04 2.43
N ASP A 72 20.96 21.75 2.01
CA ASP A 72 21.60 22.18 0.76
C ASP A 72 21.35 21.20 -0.41
N ARG A 73 20.42 20.26 -0.24
CA ARG A 73 19.98 19.29 -1.26
C ARG A 73 18.47 19.30 -1.39
N ASP A 74 17.99 18.89 -2.55
CA ASP A 74 16.57 18.58 -2.73
C ASP A 74 16.23 17.32 -1.93
N LEU A 75 15.02 17.30 -1.37
CA LEU A 75 14.52 16.20 -0.56
C LEU A 75 13.24 15.63 -1.17
N GLU A 76 13.02 14.34 -0.98
CA GLU A 76 11.70 13.74 -1.15
C GLU A 76 11.01 13.68 0.22
N GLY A 77 9.74 14.08 0.24
CA GLY A 77 8.92 14.05 1.44
C GLY A 77 7.70 13.17 1.25
N GLU A 78 7.40 12.35 2.26
CA GLU A 78 6.17 11.60 2.38
C GLU A 78 5.34 12.17 3.53
N LEU A 79 4.20 12.76 3.21
CA LEU A 79 3.22 13.24 4.18
C LEU A 79 2.17 12.15 4.40
N THR A 80 2.21 11.51 5.55
CA THR A 80 1.25 10.46 5.92
C THR A 80 0.39 10.93 7.08
N PHE A 81 -0.92 10.71 6.98
CA PHE A 81 -1.87 11.09 8.03
C PHE A 81 -3.01 10.06 8.13
N PRO A 82 -3.25 9.49 9.32
CA PRO A 82 -4.41 8.66 9.56
C PRO A 82 -5.67 9.53 9.60
N MET A 83 -6.74 9.07 8.97
CA MET A 83 -8.04 9.73 9.02
C MET A 83 -9.02 8.91 9.86
N PRO A 84 -9.83 9.56 10.71
CA PRO A 84 -10.91 8.88 11.45
C PRO A 84 -11.92 8.20 10.53
N GLU A 85 -12.65 7.24 11.09
CA GLU A 85 -13.81 6.63 10.45
C GLU A 85 -14.79 7.68 9.92
N GLY A 86 -15.30 7.48 8.70
CA GLY A 86 -16.30 8.35 8.09
C GLY A 86 -15.73 9.64 7.47
N VAL A 87 -14.40 9.75 7.34
CA VAL A 87 -13.72 10.83 6.63
C VAL A 87 -13.45 10.46 5.18
N SER A 88 -13.70 11.40 4.26
CA SER A 88 -13.38 11.30 2.84
C SER A 88 -12.48 12.44 2.41
N VAL A 89 -11.40 12.12 1.70
CA VAL A 89 -10.46 13.10 1.17
C VAL A 89 -10.84 13.45 -0.27
N SER A 90 -10.98 14.73 -0.55
CA SER A 90 -11.64 15.20 -1.77
C SER A 90 -11.01 16.43 -2.42
N GLY A 91 -9.84 16.84 -1.94
CA GLY A 91 -9.06 17.90 -2.58
C GLY A 91 -7.60 17.83 -2.22
N TYR A 92 -6.76 18.07 -3.21
CA TYR A 92 -5.32 18.14 -3.10
C TYR A 92 -4.83 19.27 -4.01
N ALA A 93 -3.86 20.04 -3.55
CA ALA A 93 -3.20 21.03 -4.39
C ALA A 93 -1.74 21.17 -3.97
N LEU A 94 -0.89 21.48 -4.94
CA LEU A 94 0.54 21.73 -4.75
C LEU A 94 0.89 23.09 -5.34
N ASP A 95 1.88 23.77 -4.76
CA ASP A 95 2.39 25.01 -5.32
C ASP A 95 3.28 24.76 -6.54
N ILE A 96 2.81 25.23 -7.69
CA ILE A 96 3.53 25.21 -8.96
C ILE A 96 3.72 26.66 -9.42
N ASN A 97 4.97 27.08 -9.63
CA ASN A 97 5.29 28.43 -10.08
C ASN A 97 4.66 29.55 -9.21
N GLY A 98 4.61 29.33 -7.89
CA GLY A 98 4.08 30.28 -6.90
C GLY A 98 2.55 30.34 -6.81
N LYS A 99 1.82 29.43 -7.47
CA LYS A 99 0.35 29.30 -7.39
C LYS A 99 -0.05 27.88 -6.98
N LEU A 100 -1.09 27.75 -6.16
CA LEU A 100 -1.66 26.45 -5.82
C LEU A 100 -2.43 25.90 -7.04
N ARG A 101 -1.91 24.82 -7.61
CA ARG A 101 -2.58 24.07 -8.68
C ARG A 101 -3.39 22.93 -8.08
N GLN A 102 -4.68 22.88 -8.42
CA GLN A 102 -5.55 21.80 -7.99
C GLN A 102 -5.18 20.49 -8.70
N ALA A 103 -5.20 19.41 -7.92
CA ALA A 103 -5.01 18.08 -8.42
C ALA A 103 -6.21 17.60 -9.22
N VAL A 104 -5.95 16.67 -10.13
CA VAL A 104 -6.98 15.98 -10.91
C VAL A 104 -7.02 14.51 -10.52
N PRO A 105 -8.20 13.88 -10.58
CA PRO A 105 -8.33 12.49 -10.20
C PRO A 105 -7.89 11.56 -11.33
N VAL A 106 -7.22 10.48 -10.95
CA VAL A 106 -6.72 9.43 -11.84
C VAL A 106 -6.95 8.06 -11.22
N ASP A 107 -6.82 7.01 -12.02
CA ASP A 107 -6.68 5.64 -11.49
C ASP A 107 -5.46 5.59 -10.57
N LYS A 108 -5.53 4.82 -9.48
CA LYS A 108 -4.46 4.74 -8.48
C LYS A 108 -3.15 4.29 -9.10
N HIS A 109 -3.16 3.19 -9.86
CA HIS A 109 -1.96 2.66 -10.49
C HIS A 109 -1.43 3.62 -11.56
N LYS A 110 -2.31 4.23 -12.36
CA LYS A 110 -1.90 5.25 -13.34
C LYS A 110 -1.24 6.45 -12.65
N GLY A 111 -1.77 6.89 -11.51
CA GLY A 111 -1.19 7.97 -10.71
C GLY A 111 0.21 7.64 -10.22
N THR A 112 0.43 6.43 -9.71
CA THR A 112 1.75 5.95 -9.29
C THR A 112 2.73 5.87 -10.48
N GLU A 113 2.31 5.28 -11.60
CA GLU A 113 3.13 5.16 -12.83
C GLU A 113 3.61 6.53 -13.31
N VAL A 114 2.68 7.48 -13.41
CA VAL A 114 2.96 8.84 -13.90
C VAL A 114 3.85 9.60 -12.92
N PHE A 115 3.57 9.51 -11.61
CA PHE A 115 4.40 10.17 -10.60
C PHE A 115 5.86 9.70 -10.68
N GLU A 116 6.11 8.39 -10.70
CA GLU A 116 7.47 7.84 -10.74
C GLU A 116 8.17 8.17 -12.07
N SER A 117 7.45 8.11 -13.19
CA SER A 117 7.99 8.46 -14.51
C SER A 117 8.44 9.93 -14.58
N ILE A 118 7.72 10.83 -13.90
CA ILE A 118 8.04 12.26 -13.84
C ILE A 118 9.16 12.56 -12.84
N GLU A 119 9.20 11.86 -11.71
CA GLU A 119 10.24 11.98 -10.68
C GLU A 119 11.65 11.78 -11.29
N THR A 120 11.80 10.81 -12.20
CA THR A 120 13.08 10.56 -12.90
C THR A 120 13.58 11.76 -13.73
N ARG A 121 12.67 12.62 -14.20
CA ARG A 121 13.00 13.84 -14.97
C ARG A 121 13.25 15.07 -14.09
N ARG A 122 13.15 14.93 -12.77
CA ARG A 122 13.30 16.01 -11.77
C ARG A 122 12.30 17.17 -11.92
N VAL A 123 11.08 16.85 -12.37
CA VAL A 123 9.95 17.79 -12.45
C VAL A 123 9.18 17.76 -11.10
N ASP A 124 8.26 18.71 -10.85
CA ASP A 124 7.48 18.81 -9.60
C ASP A 124 6.12 18.05 -9.62
N PRO A 125 6.02 16.71 -9.47
CA PRO A 125 4.73 16.06 -9.29
C PRO A 125 4.30 16.02 -7.82
N GLY A 126 3.00 16.09 -7.59
CA GLY A 126 2.38 15.75 -6.31
C GLY A 126 1.39 14.61 -6.49
N LEU A 127 1.46 13.61 -5.63
CA LEU A 127 0.51 12.48 -5.62
C LEU A 127 -0.11 12.35 -4.23
N LEU A 128 -1.42 12.12 -4.17
CA LEU A 128 -2.16 11.80 -2.95
C LEU A 128 -2.98 10.53 -3.17
N GLU A 129 -2.80 9.55 -2.27
CA GLU A 129 -3.40 8.23 -2.36
C GLU A 129 -3.97 7.79 -1.01
N LYS A 130 -4.93 6.86 -1.05
CA LYS A 130 -5.33 6.06 0.11
C LYS A 130 -4.53 4.75 0.13
N VAL A 131 -3.90 4.43 1.25
CA VAL A 131 -3.22 3.14 1.48
C VAL A 131 -4.09 2.24 2.38
N GLU A 132 -3.74 0.96 2.58
CA GLU A 132 -4.54 0.06 3.45
C GLU A 132 -4.81 0.68 4.83
N GLY A 133 -6.00 0.37 5.37
CA GLY A 133 -6.57 1.12 6.48
C GLY A 133 -7.21 2.43 6.02
N ASN A 134 -7.51 3.31 6.97
CA ASN A 134 -7.96 4.66 6.67
C ASN A 134 -6.81 5.67 6.71
N ASN A 135 -5.72 5.34 6.03
CA ASN A 135 -4.51 6.15 5.97
C ASN A 135 -4.35 6.77 4.59
N PHE A 136 -3.91 8.03 4.57
CA PHE A 136 -3.63 8.74 3.33
C PHE A 136 -2.16 9.12 3.28
N ARG A 137 -1.58 9.02 2.08
CA ARG A 137 -0.17 9.27 1.82
C ARG A 137 -0.07 10.25 0.67
N SER A 138 0.69 11.32 0.87
CA SER A 138 1.10 12.21 -0.20
C SER A 138 2.61 12.14 -0.40
N ARG A 139 3.04 11.88 -1.64
CA ARG A 139 4.44 11.96 -2.04
C ARG A 139 4.68 13.31 -2.71
N ILE A 140 5.70 14.02 -2.24
CA ILE A 140 6.08 15.34 -2.77
C ILE A 140 7.55 15.29 -3.16
N TYR A 141 7.81 15.58 -4.43
CA TYR A 141 9.15 15.74 -4.96
C TYR A 141 9.17 16.88 -5.98
N PRO A 142 10.26 17.68 -6.03
CA PRO A 142 11.24 17.92 -4.98
C PRO A 142 10.69 18.87 -3.89
N LEU A 143 11.13 18.67 -2.64
CA LEU A 143 11.24 19.75 -1.66
C LEU A 143 12.58 20.49 -1.91
N PRO A 144 12.55 21.68 -2.54
CA PRO A 144 13.77 22.30 -3.07
C PRO A 144 14.76 22.66 -1.98
N SER A 145 16.05 22.53 -2.26
CA SER A 145 17.13 22.96 -1.36
C SER A 145 16.94 24.41 -0.89
N LYS A 146 17.02 24.63 0.43
CA LYS A 146 16.77 25.95 1.06
C LYS A 146 15.45 26.61 0.64
N GLY A 147 14.52 25.83 0.10
CA GLY A 147 13.27 26.28 -0.49
C GLY A 147 12.07 25.91 0.36
N ARG A 148 10.88 26.22 -0.18
CA ARG A 148 9.59 25.94 0.44
C ARG A 148 8.69 25.20 -0.53
N ARG A 149 7.78 24.38 0.02
CA ARG A 149 6.65 23.79 -0.71
C ARG A 149 5.38 23.95 0.08
N THR A 150 4.30 24.30 -0.61
CA THR A 150 2.97 24.50 -0.04
C THR A 150 2.01 23.45 -0.59
N ILE A 151 1.38 22.72 0.31
CA ILE A 151 0.43 21.65 0.01
C ILE A 151 -0.91 22.01 0.62
N GLN A 152 -2.00 21.79 -0.12
CA GLN A 152 -3.36 21.88 0.40
C GLN A 152 -4.01 20.51 0.40
N ILE A 153 -4.65 20.14 1.51
CA ILE A 153 -5.45 18.91 1.63
C ILE A 153 -6.84 19.28 2.09
N SER A 154 -7.87 18.77 1.42
CA SER A 154 -9.27 18.98 1.80
C SER A 154 -9.97 17.64 2.04
N TYR A 155 -10.71 17.57 3.15
CA TYR A 155 -11.47 16.40 3.54
C TYR A 155 -12.81 16.77 4.17
N SER A 156 -13.78 15.88 4.08
CA SER A 156 -15.07 15.97 4.76
C SER A 156 -15.22 14.85 5.78
N GLU A 157 -15.93 15.14 6.86
CA GLU A 157 -16.18 14.22 7.97
C GLU A 157 -17.67 14.18 8.30
N ASN A 158 -18.20 12.98 8.57
CA ASN A 158 -19.49 12.79 9.21
C ASN A 158 -19.36 12.82 10.75
N LEU A 159 -19.82 13.89 11.37
CA LEU A 159 -19.84 14.08 12.82
C LEU A 159 -20.88 13.17 13.48
N THR A 160 -20.43 12.34 14.41
CA THR A 160 -21.32 11.49 15.22
C THR A 160 -21.62 12.14 16.57
N PRO A 161 -22.86 12.01 17.10
CA PRO A 161 -23.18 12.51 18.44
C PRO A 161 -22.45 11.71 19.53
N GLU A 162 -21.69 12.38 20.39
CA GLU A 162 -21.21 11.79 21.66
C GLU A 162 -22.34 11.75 22.71
N SER A 163 -23.38 12.55 22.53
CA SER A 163 -24.56 12.52 23.38
C SER A 163 -25.76 12.90 22.53
N ASP A 164 -26.96 12.54 22.98
CA ASP A 164 -28.20 12.96 22.32
C ASP A 164 -28.39 14.50 22.28
N GLN A 165 -27.48 15.26 22.91
CA GLN A 165 -27.56 16.70 23.07
C GLN A 165 -26.63 17.50 22.15
N ALA A 166 -25.58 16.92 21.56
CA ALA A 166 -24.63 17.67 20.73
C ALA A 166 -23.78 16.79 19.80
N LEU A 167 -23.38 17.39 18.67
CA LEU A 167 -22.30 16.90 17.82
C LEU A 167 -20.98 17.56 18.24
N TYR A 168 -19.87 16.90 17.94
CA TYR A 168 -18.53 17.40 18.26
C TYR A 168 -17.63 17.34 17.04
N TYR A 169 -16.89 18.41 16.80
CA TYR A 169 -15.84 18.48 15.78
C TYR A 169 -14.48 18.66 16.45
N TYR A 170 -13.49 17.89 16.00
CA TYR A 170 -12.14 17.87 16.54
C TYR A 170 -11.11 18.16 15.47
N LEU A 171 -10.25 19.15 15.72
CA LEU A 171 -9.13 19.48 14.84
C LEU A 171 -7.82 19.38 15.64
N PRO A 172 -6.89 18.49 15.27
CA PRO A 172 -5.61 18.38 15.92
C PRO A 172 -4.77 19.63 15.64
N LEU A 173 -4.34 20.31 16.70
CA LEU A 173 -3.50 21.51 16.65
C LEU A 173 -2.39 21.48 17.72
N ASN A 174 -2.16 20.31 18.32
CA ASN A 174 -1.18 20.04 19.37
C ASN A 174 0.26 19.95 18.83
N TYR A 175 0.67 20.93 18.02
CA TYR A 175 2.03 21.03 17.51
C TYR A 175 3.01 21.37 18.64
N ASN A 176 3.83 20.38 19.03
CA ASN A 176 4.84 20.51 20.09
C ASN A 176 6.10 21.30 19.66
N PHE A 177 6.16 21.73 18.40
CA PHE A 177 7.18 22.61 17.83
C PHE A 177 6.57 23.96 17.42
N LEU A 178 7.43 24.93 17.08
CA LEU A 178 7.01 26.28 16.73
C LEU A 178 6.60 26.36 15.25
N ILE A 179 5.44 26.94 14.96
CA ILE A 179 5.00 27.31 13.60
C ILE A 179 5.05 28.84 13.48
N GLU A 180 5.62 29.36 12.39
CA GLU A 180 5.82 30.81 12.24
C GLU A 180 4.49 31.56 12.12
N ASN A 181 3.55 31.05 11.33
CA ASN A 181 2.23 31.64 11.15
C ASN A 181 1.14 30.56 11.16
N VAL A 182 0.06 30.83 11.89
CA VAL A 182 -1.15 30.01 11.91
C VAL A 182 -2.36 30.90 11.65
N GLU A 183 -3.17 30.50 10.67
CA GLU A 183 -4.47 31.07 10.38
C GLU A 183 -5.54 29.97 10.49
N LEU A 184 -6.63 30.25 11.19
CA LEU A 184 -7.74 29.33 11.34
C LEU A 184 -9.05 30.11 11.15
N ASN A 185 -9.85 29.67 10.19
CA ASN A 185 -11.16 30.20 9.86
C ASN A 185 -12.22 29.10 10.02
N ILE A 186 -13.23 29.33 10.84
CA ILE A 186 -14.29 28.37 11.13
C ILE A 186 -15.63 29.00 10.82
N ASN A 187 -16.43 28.35 9.98
CA ASN A 187 -17.80 28.72 9.67
C ASN A 187 -18.75 27.57 10.02
N VAL A 188 -19.81 27.87 10.78
CA VAL A 188 -20.89 26.94 11.11
C VAL A 188 -22.18 27.49 10.50
N TYR A 189 -22.71 26.78 9.52
CA TYR A 189 -23.88 27.18 8.74
C TYR A 189 -25.17 26.63 9.34
N GLN A 190 -26.24 27.44 9.28
CA GLN A 190 -27.60 27.07 9.73
C GLN A 190 -27.65 26.51 11.17
N GLY A 191 -26.81 27.04 12.07
CA GLY A 191 -26.80 26.64 13.47
C GLY A 191 -28.02 27.18 14.21
N ASN A 192 -28.94 26.30 14.63
CA ASN A 192 -30.11 26.71 15.43
C ASN A 192 -29.75 27.19 16.86
N LYS A 193 -28.53 26.89 17.32
CA LYS A 193 -27.99 27.28 18.63
C LYS A 193 -26.52 27.66 18.47
N LYS A 194 -26.07 28.59 19.31
CA LYS A 194 -24.68 29.04 19.32
C LYS A 194 -23.70 27.88 19.63
N PRO A 195 -22.70 27.61 18.75
CA PRO A 195 -21.64 26.66 19.03
C PRO A 195 -20.70 27.16 20.12
N SER A 196 -20.02 26.24 20.80
CA SER A 196 -19.09 26.55 21.88
C SER A 196 -17.82 25.72 21.78
N PHE A 197 -16.68 26.30 22.16
CA PHE A 197 -15.42 25.55 22.25
C PHE A 197 -15.34 24.78 23.56
N THR A 198 -15.02 23.49 23.50
CA THR A 198 -14.72 22.66 24.69
C THR A 198 -13.21 22.52 24.91
N GLU A 199 -12.42 22.71 23.86
CA GLU A 199 -10.96 22.82 23.90
C GLU A 199 -10.51 23.93 22.96
N LEU A 200 -9.52 24.71 23.41
CA LEU A 200 -8.95 25.83 22.67
C LEU A 200 -7.44 25.67 22.57
N PRO A 201 -6.84 25.89 21.39
CA PRO A 201 -5.39 25.78 21.22
C PRO A 201 -4.62 26.81 22.06
N ASP A 202 -5.12 28.05 22.13
CA ASP A 202 -4.43 29.13 22.86
C ASP A 202 -5.37 30.07 23.63
N GLY A 203 -6.67 29.76 23.67
CA GLY A 203 -7.69 30.52 24.40
C GLY A 203 -8.26 31.76 23.70
N SER A 204 -7.81 32.11 22.49
CA SER A 204 -8.16 33.40 21.85
C SER A 204 -9.25 33.38 20.76
N LEU A 205 -9.92 32.23 20.56
CA LEU A 205 -11.04 32.09 19.61
C LEU A 205 -12.40 32.35 20.27
N ALA A 206 -13.28 33.05 19.55
CA ALA A 206 -14.68 33.24 19.93
C ALA A 206 -15.60 33.24 18.70
N PHE A 207 -16.79 32.67 18.83
CA PHE A 207 -17.81 32.71 17.79
C PHE A 207 -18.57 34.04 17.78
N THR A 208 -18.64 34.63 16.59
CA THR A 208 -19.49 35.77 16.23
C THR A 208 -20.66 35.26 15.36
N GLU A 209 -21.83 35.88 15.48
CA GLU A 209 -23.03 35.48 14.74
C GLU A 209 -23.32 36.50 13.62
N GLN A 210 -23.56 36.01 12.41
CA GLN A 210 -24.00 36.80 11.26
C GLN A 210 -24.99 35.98 10.43
N ASN A 211 -26.22 36.49 10.24
CA ASN A 211 -27.25 35.87 9.40
C ASN A 211 -27.52 34.37 9.71
N HIS A 212 -27.66 34.00 10.98
CA HIS A 212 -27.83 32.61 11.45
C HIS A 212 -26.66 31.66 11.16
N ASN A 213 -25.50 32.21 10.81
CA ASN A 213 -24.23 31.49 10.72
C ASN A 213 -23.30 31.98 11.83
N TYR A 214 -22.41 31.09 12.29
CA TYR A 214 -21.41 31.42 13.29
C TYR A 214 -20.01 31.35 12.68
N ALA A 215 -19.21 32.39 12.90
CA ALA A 215 -17.85 32.49 12.40
C ALA A 215 -16.85 32.72 13.55
N ALA A 216 -15.70 32.06 13.49
CA ALA A 216 -14.57 32.28 14.38
C ALA A 216 -13.27 32.28 13.59
N THR A 217 -12.40 33.25 13.87
CA THR A 217 -11.12 33.42 13.19
C THR A 217 -9.99 33.58 14.20
N LEU A 218 -8.83 32.99 13.90
CA LEU A 218 -7.60 33.09 14.67
C LEU A 218 -6.44 33.37 13.71
N HIS A 219 -5.64 34.39 14.02
CA HIS A 219 -4.34 34.62 13.38
C HIS A 219 -3.28 34.72 14.46
N LYS A 220 -2.24 33.88 14.38
CA LYS A 220 -1.14 33.85 15.35
C LYS A 220 0.20 33.73 14.66
N GLN A 221 1.17 34.46 15.20
CA GLN A 221 2.58 34.29 14.86
C GLN A 221 3.27 33.50 15.96
N LYS A 222 4.31 32.73 15.60
CA LYS A 222 5.11 31.92 16.53
C LYS A 222 4.23 31.02 17.40
N PHE A 223 3.29 30.34 16.76
CA PHE A 223 2.31 29.48 17.41
C PHE A 223 2.96 28.18 17.89
N LYS A 224 2.63 27.76 19.10
CA LYS A 224 2.95 26.46 19.68
C LYS A 224 1.85 26.12 20.67
N SER A 225 1.30 24.91 20.59
CA SER A 225 0.27 24.46 21.52
C SER A 225 0.37 22.96 21.79
N SER A 226 0.10 22.57 23.03
CA SER A 226 -0.12 21.17 23.41
C SER A 226 -1.61 20.80 23.42
N LYS A 227 -2.50 21.73 23.06
CA LYS A 227 -3.96 21.56 23.07
C LYS A 227 -4.51 21.49 21.65
N ASN A 228 -5.62 20.77 21.52
CA ASN A 228 -6.37 20.69 20.27
C ASN A 228 -7.46 21.78 20.20
N LEU A 229 -8.22 21.76 19.10
CA LEU A 229 -9.47 22.48 18.99
C LEU A 229 -10.63 21.48 19.03
N ALA A 230 -11.60 21.74 19.91
CA ALA A 230 -12.83 20.97 19.99
C ALA A 230 -14.04 21.91 19.99
N ILE A 231 -14.97 21.68 19.07
CA ILE A 231 -16.20 22.46 18.89
C ILE A 231 -17.39 21.60 19.24
N LYS A 232 -18.17 22.04 20.22
CA LYS A 232 -19.49 21.49 20.54
C LYS A 232 -20.56 22.21 19.74
N LEU A 233 -21.35 21.44 19.02
CA LEU A 233 -22.49 21.86 18.19
C LEU A 233 -23.80 21.40 18.86
N PRO A 234 -24.52 22.28 19.58
CA PRO A 234 -25.71 21.86 20.32
C PRO A 234 -26.86 21.41 19.41
N LEU A 235 -27.44 20.26 19.71
CA LEU A 235 -28.67 19.78 19.07
C LEU A 235 -29.91 20.28 19.85
N SER A 236 -31.05 20.35 19.16
CA SER A 236 -32.37 20.60 19.74
C SER A 236 -33.20 19.32 19.66
N GLU A 237 -34.33 19.23 20.37
CA GLU A 237 -35.15 18.01 20.41
C GLU A 237 -35.71 17.62 19.04
N ASN A 238 -36.06 18.60 18.20
CA ASN A 238 -36.56 18.40 16.83
C ASN A 238 -35.61 18.94 15.75
N THR A 239 -34.30 18.75 15.89
CA THR A 239 -33.35 19.21 14.86
C THR A 239 -33.54 18.40 13.57
N VAL A 240 -34.20 19.03 12.59
CA VAL A 240 -34.21 18.61 11.19
C VAL A 240 -33.67 19.74 10.31
N SER A 241 -32.87 19.41 9.31
CA SER A 241 -32.40 20.38 8.31
C SER A 241 -32.21 19.68 6.98
N GLY A 242 -32.61 20.31 5.90
CA GLY A 242 -32.48 19.75 4.57
C GLY A 242 -32.04 20.79 3.56
N LEU A 243 -31.10 20.42 2.71
CA LEU A 243 -30.63 21.20 1.57
C LEU A 243 -30.84 20.44 0.27
N LYS A 244 -31.07 21.18 -0.82
CA LYS A 244 -31.09 20.66 -2.19
C LYS A 244 -30.44 21.60 -3.18
N GLN A 245 -29.76 21.02 -4.17
CA GLN A 245 -29.12 21.73 -5.28
C GLN A 245 -29.64 21.17 -6.60
N PHE A 246 -30.14 22.03 -7.47
CA PHE A 246 -30.67 21.64 -8.77
C PHE A 246 -29.57 21.37 -9.79
N ASN A 247 -29.81 20.35 -10.61
CA ASN A 247 -29.02 20.01 -11.78
C ASN A 247 -29.64 20.64 -13.04
N GLN A 248 -28.89 20.64 -14.15
CA GLN A 248 -29.35 21.20 -15.42
C GLN A 248 -30.57 20.46 -16.00
N ASP A 249 -30.74 19.19 -15.68
CA ASP A 249 -31.83 18.31 -16.14
C ASP A 249 -33.07 18.32 -15.23
N SER A 250 -33.16 19.27 -14.29
CA SER A 250 -34.21 19.39 -13.25
C SER A 250 -34.19 18.32 -12.15
N SER A 251 -33.27 17.36 -12.18
CA SER A 251 -32.96 16.54 -11.01
C SER A 251 -32.29 17.39 -9.92
N PHE A 252 -32.16 16.87 -8.71
CA PHE A 252 -31.46 17.60 -7.64
C PHE A 252 -30.72 16.65 -6.69
N TYR A 253 -29.56 17.10 -6.22
CA TYR A 253 -28.88 16.48 -5.09
C TYR A 253 -29.50 17.00 -3.79
N PHE A 254 -29.56 16.17 -2.76
CA PHE A 254 -30.01 16.60 -1.43
C PHE A 254 -29.18 16.05 -0.29
N LEU A 255 -29.27 16.73 0.84
CA LEU A 255 -28.79 16.29 2.14
C LEU A 255 -29.84 16.64 3.19
N ALA A 256 -30.34 15.64 3.90
CA ALA A 256 -31.35 15.75 4.94
C ALA A 256 -30.81 15.19 6.25
N ASN A 257 -30.80 16.00 7.30
CA ASN A 257 -30.41 15.60 8.65
C ASN A 257 -31.67 15.38 9.48
N ALA A 258 -31.68 14.28 10.24
CA ALA A 258 -32.77 13.91 11.10
C ALA A 258 -32.26 13.55 12.50
N LYS A 259 -32.95 14.08 13.52
CA LYS A 259 -32.82 13.61 14.90
C LYS A 259 -34.00 12.71 15.26
N LEU A 260 -33.71 11.56 15.83
CA LEU A 260 -34.64 10.60 16.37
C LEU A 260 -34.51 10.55 17.89
N GLU A 261 -35.63 10.71 18.59
CA GLU A 261 -35.73 10.25 19.97
C GLU A 261 -35.76 8.72 19.97
N ILE A 262 -34.68 8.11 20.45
CA ILE A 262 -34.56 6.65 20.51
C ILE A 262 -35.55 6.14 21.58
N PRO A 263 -36.59 5.36 21.22
CA PRO A 263 -37.41 4.68 22.23
C PRO A 263 -36.55 3.67 23.00
N LYS A 264 -36.96 3.26 24.21
CA LYS A 264 -36.19 2.31 25.04
C LYS A 264 -35.83 1.05 24.23
N GLN A 265 -34.58 0.98 23.77
CA GLN A 265 -34.11 -0.08 22.87
C GLN A 265 -34.00 -1.41 23.61
N THR A 266 -34.24 -2.50 22.89
CA THR A 266 -34.11 -3.85 23.40
C THR A 266 -32.65 -4.18 23.66
N GLN A 267 -32.35 -4.63 24.88
CA GLN A 267 -31.03 -5.15 25.22
C GLN A 267 -30.78 -6.50 24.56
N LYS A 268 -29.54 -6.69 24.11
CA LYS A 268 -29.06 -7.93 23.51
C LYS A 268 -28.95 -9.03 24.57
N LYS A 269 -29.20 -10.27 24.16
CA LYS A 269 -28.90 -11.47 24.97
C LYS A 269 -27.56 -12.06 24.54
N TRP A 270 -26.58 -12.10 25.45
CA TRP A 270 -25.22 -12.58 25.16
C TRP A 270 -25.04 -14.10 25.28
N GLY A 271 -25.97 -14.79 25.95
CA GLY A 271 -25.85 -16.22 26.25
C GLY A 271 -24.93 -16.49 27.45
N ASN A 272 -24.65 -17.78 27.70
CA ASN A 272 -23.82 -18.22 28.83
C ASN A 272 -22.34 -18.41 28.45
N SER A 273 -21.99 -18.23 27.17
CA SER A 273 -20.62 -18.28 26.68
C SER A 273 -20.39 -17.30 25.54
N ILE A 274 -19.20 -16.72 25.50
CA ILE A 274 -18.71 -15.90 24.39
C ILE A 274 -17.31 -16.33 23.98
N ALA A 275 -16.90 -15.93 22.79
CA ALA A 275 -15.52 -16.04 22.33
C ALA A 275 -14.92 -14.65 22.15
N ILE A 276 -13.65 -14.48 22.53
CA ILE A 276 -12.85 -13.30 22.27
C ILE A 276 -11.77 -13.70 21.27
N ILE A 277 -11.75 -13.03 20.12
CA ILE A 277 -10.64 -13.11 19.17
C ILE A 277 -9.78 -11.89 19.42
N TRP A 278 -8.53 -12.14 19.80
CA TRP A 278 -7.57 -11.10 20.13
C TRP A 278 -6.44 -11.08 19.10
N ASP A 279 -6.45 -10.04 18.28
CA ASP A 279 -5.37 -9.80 17.33
C ASP A 279 -4.11 -9.32 18.06
N ARG A 280 -3.05 -10.12 17.92
CA ARG A 280 -1.74 -9.91 18.54
C ARG A 280 -0.64 -9.70 17.48
N SER A 281 -0.99 -9.27 16.28
CA SER A 281 -0.03 -8.79 15.28
C SER A 281 0.73 -7.55 15.73
N LEU A 282 1.80 -7.19 15.01
CA LEU A 282 2.62 -6.03 15.31
C LEU A 282 1.87 -4.72 15.02
N SER A 283 1.07 -4.65 13.95
CA SER A 283 0.21 -3.51 13.63
C SER A 283 -0.76 -3.18 14.77
N SER A 284 -1.21 -4.22 15.46
CA SER A 284 -2.11 -4.19 16.60
C SER A 284 -1.48 -3.72 17.92
N LYS A 285 -0.16 -3.55 17.99
CA LYS A 285 0.57 -3.22 19.23
C LYS A 285 0.16 -1.87 19.83
N ASN A 286 -0.22 -0.91 19.00
CA ASN A 286 -0.51 0.48 19.41
C ASN A 286 -1.99 0.73 19.74
N ARG A 287 -2.83 -0.31 19.78
CA ARG A 287 -4.21 -0.20 20.26
C ARG A 287 -4.27 0.29 21.72
N ASP A 288 -5.32 1.01 22.06
CA ASP A 288 -5.56 1.49 23.43
C ASP A 288 -6.11 0.36 24.31
N LEU A 289 -5.17 -0.46 24.81
CA LEU A 289 -5.47 -1.60 25.67
C LEU A 289 -6.27 -1.21 26.91
N GLU A 290 -5.98 -0.09 27.55
CA GLU A 290 -6.70 0.30 28.78
C GLU A 290 -8.17 0.64 28.47
N LYS A 291 -8.44 1.24 27.31
CA LYS A 291 -9.82 1.51 26.86
C LYS A 291 -10.56 0.23 26.48
N GLU A 292 -9.89 -0.71 25.83
CA GLU A 292 -10.45 -2.04 25.51
C GLU A 292 -10.79 -2.85 26.78
N LEU A 293 -9.88 -2.86 27.77
CA LEU A 293 -10.13 -3.50 29.06
C LEU A 293 -11.25 -2.80 29.83
N SER A 294 -11.37 -1.47 29.74
CA SER A 294 -12.47 -0.73 30.36
C SER A 294 -13.84 -1.05 29.73
N LEU A 295 -13.88 -1.35 28.43
CA LEU A 295 -15.09 -1.86 27.78
C LEU A 295 -15.46 -3.24 28.32
N LEU A 296 -14.47 -4.12 28.48
CA LEU A 296 -14.66 -5.44 29.08
C LEU A 296 -15.08 -5.35 30.55
N ASP A 297 -14.62 -4.34 31.30
CA ASP A 297 -15.07 -4.07 32.66
C ASP A 297 -16.57 -3.82 32.73
N GLN A 298 -17.09 -2.95 31.88
CA GLN A 298 -18.53 -2.71 31.81
C GLN A 298 -19.28 -3.95 31.33
N PHE A 299 -18.72 -4.67 30.35
CA PHE A 299 -19.32 -5.89 29.82
C PHE A 299 -19.50 -6.98 30.88
N PHE A 300 -18.45 -7.30 31.65
CA PHE A 300 -18.51 -8.35 32.66
C PHE A 300 -19.21 -7.91 33.95
N SER A 301 -19.36 -6.61 34.19
CA SER A 301 -20.19 -6.10 35.29
C SER A 301 -21.67 -6.48 35.12
N ASP A 302 -22.17 -6.48 33.89
CA ASP A 302 -23.54 -6.89 33.55
C ASP A 302 -23.65 -8.38 33.21
N ASN A 303 -22.61 -8.97 32.59
CA ASN A 303 -22.55 -10.39 32.23
C ASN A 303 -21.73 -11.18 33.26
N GLN A 304 -22.24 -11.26 34.48
CA GLN A 304 -21.47 -11.68 35.66
C GLN A 304 -21.05 -13.15 35.70
N ASN A 305 -21.74 -14.04 34.99
CA ASN A 305 -21.47 -15.48 35.00
C ASN A 305 -21.45 -16.01 33.57
N ILE A 306 -20.25 -16.07 32.99
CA ILE A 306 -20.07 -16.38 31.56
C ILE A 306 -18.75 -17.11 31.32
N SER A 307 -18.77 -18.10 30.43
CA SER A 307 -17.57 -18.77 29.94
C SER A 307 -16.98 -17.99 28.77
N VAL A 308 -15.66 -17.74 28.77
CA VAL A 308 -14.97 -16.98 27.72
C VAL A 308 -13.90 -17.83 27.07
N ASP A 309 -14.06 -18.13 25.79
CA ASP A 309 -13.01 -18.73 24.95
C ASP A 309 -12.14 -17.64 24.33
N LEU A 310 -10.88 -17.52 24.75
CA LEU A 310 -9.91 -16.59 24.15
C LEU A 310 -9.12 -17.30 23.04
N GLY A 311 -9.08 -16.71 21.85
CA GLY A 311 -8.18 -17.09 20.75
C GLY A 311 -7.25 -15.96 20.38
N TYR A 312 -6.02 -16.32 19.98
CA TYR A 312 -5.05 -15.37 19.43
C TYR A 312 -5.01 -15.47 17.92
N LEU A 313 -4.97 -14.30 17.29
CA LEU A 313 -4.79 -14.11 15.86
C LEU A 313 -3.43 -13.43 15.60
N ASP A 314 -2.62 -14.07 14.78
CA ASP A 314 -1.45 -13.52 14.09
C ASP A 314 -1.53 -13.99 12.63
N ILE A 315 -0.41 -14.42 12.02
CA ILE A 315 -0.45 -15.23 10.79
C ILE A 315 -1.10 -16.61 10.97
N ARG A 316 -1.53 -16.95 12.19
CA ARG A 316 -2.28 -18.15 12.58
C ARG A 316 -3.45 -17.76 13.47
N PHE A 317 -4.43 -18.65 13.55
CA PHE A 317 -5.51 -18.55 14.53
C PHE A 317 -5.52 -19.78 15.44
N SER A 318 -5.45 -19.57 16.75
CA SER A 318 -5.43 -20.67 17.72
C SER A 318 -6.12 -20.31 19.03
N LYS A 319 -6.77 -21.30 19.65
CA LYS A 319 -7.34 -21.16 20.99
C LYS A 319 -6.22 -21.02 22.01
N ALA A 320 -6.24 -19.91 22.75
CA ALA A 320 -5.28 -19.65 23.82
C ALA A 320 -5.72 -20.34 25.11
N ARG A 321 -6.90 -19.99 25.63
CA ARG A 321 -7.42 -20.52 26.90
C ARG A 321 -8.91 -20.23 27.08
N THR A 322 -9.60 -21.08 27.85
CA THR A 322 -10.95 -20.80 28.35
C THR A 322 -10.90 -20.24 29.76
N PHE A 323 -11.66 -19.18 30.03
CA PHE A 323 -11.79 -18.52 31.32
C PHE A 323 -13.23 -18.63 31.82
N GLN A 324 -13.41 -18.76 33.13
CA GLN A 324 -14.72 -18.73 33.78
C GLN A 324 -14.87 -17.43 34.54
N ILE A 325 -15.83 -16.60 34.12
CA ILE A 325 -16.17 -15.36 34.82
C ILE A 325 -17.26 -15.68 35.83
N SER A 326 -17.07 -15.27 37.07
CA SER A 326 -18.02 -15.50 38.16
C SER A 326 -18.20 -14.23 38.96
N GLN A 327 -19.45 -13.84 39.21
CA GLN A 327 -19.80 -12.58 39.89
C GLN A 327 -19.11 -11.35 39.25
N GLY A 328 -18.89 -11.38 37.94
CA GLY A 328 -18.20 -10.33 37.18
C GLY A 328 -16.68 -10.27 37.37
N ASN A 329 -16.09 -11.18 38.14
CA ASN A 329 -14.64 -11.24 38.32
C ASN A 329 -13.96 -11.88 37.10
N TRP A 330 -13.20 -11.06 36.37
CA TRP A 330 -12.45 -11.47 35.18
C TRP A 330 -10.95 -11.16 35.27
N GLU A 331 -10.41 -10.96 36.49
CA GLU A 331 -9.01 -10.57 36.71
C GLU A 331 -8.00 -11.54 36.10
N GLU A 332 -8.31 -12.85 36.05
CA GLU A 332 -7.43 -13.83 35.40
C GLU A 332 -7.31 -13.56 33.90
N LEU A 333 -8.43 -13.31 33.21
CA LEU A 333 -8.46 -12.96 31.79
C LEU A 333 -7.79 -11.59 31.56
N ARG A 334 -8.07 -10.59 32.40
CA ARG A 334 -7.46 -9.25 32.30
C ARG A 334 -5.94 -9.34 32.35
N ASN A 335 -5.39 -10.05 33.34
CA ASN A 335 -3.95 -10.20 33.50
C ASN A 335 -3.32 -10.99 32.34
N TYR A 336 -4.03 -11.97 31.81
CA TYR A 336 -3.60 -12.73 30.64
C TYR A 336 -3.49 -11.83 29.40
N LEU A 337 -4.50 -10.99 29.15
CA LEU A 337 -4.48 -10.01 28.04
C LEU A 337 -3.36 -8.97 28.18
N LYS A 338 -3.11 -8.46 29.40
CA LYS A 338 -2.00 -7.50 29.67
C LYS A 338 -0.60 -8.07 29.41
N GLN A 339 -0.46 -9.39 29.43
CA GLN A 339 0.81 -10.09 29.17
C GLN A 339 0.96 -10.56 27.72
N THR A 340 0.00 -10.22 26.85
CA THR A 340 0.03 -10.60 25.44
C THR A 340 1.26 -10.00 24.75
N VAL A 341 1.99 -10.85 24.04
CA VAL A 341 3.09 -10.43 23.17
C VAL A 341 2.53 -10.18 21.77
N TYR A 342 2.75 -8.96 21.27
CA TYR A 342 2.39 -8.57 19.91
C TYR A 342 3.58 -8.81 18.97
N ASP A 343 3.43 -9.56 17.88
CA ASP A 343 4.50 -9.87 16.91
C ASP A 343 3.95 -10.42 15.59
N GLY A 344 4.71 -10.21 14.50
CA GLY A 344 4.35 -10.68 13.16
C GLY A 344 3.19 -9.93 12.52
N GLY A 345 2.89 -10.27 11.27
CA GLY A 345 1.72 -9.78 10.56
C GLY A 345 0.46 -10.57 10.88
N THR A 346 -0.58 -10.40 10.06
CA THR A 346 -1.91 -10.97 10.32
C THR A 346 -2.49 -11.68 9.10
N ASP A 347 -3.10 -12.85 9.30
CA ASP A 347 -3.87 -13.55 8.26
C ASP A 347 -5.29 -13.87 8.77
N TYR A 348 -6.26 -13.07 8.33
CA TYR A 348 -7.67 -13.24 8.71
C TYR A 348 -8.29 -14.52 8.16
N SER A 349 -7.76 -15.06 7.05
CA SER A 349 -8.28 -16.28 6.45
C SER A 349 -8.06 -17.53 7.33
N GLN A 350 -7.22 -17.41 8.36
CA GLN A 350 -7.06 -18.45 9.39
C GLN A 350 -8.20 -18.46 10.40
N VAL A 351 -8.99 -17.38 10.50
CA VAL A 351 -10.13 -17.29 11.43
C VAL A 351 -11.28 -18.14 10.91
N LYS A 352 -11.38 -19.35 11.48
CA LYS A 352 -12.34 -20.37 11.08
C LYS A 352 -13.22 -20.80 12.25
N SER A 353 -14.47 -21.13 11.92
CA SER A 353 -15.46 -21.66 12.85
C SER A 353 -14.97 -22.95 13.51
N GLY A 354 -15.37 -23.19 14.76
CA GLY A 354 -15.03 -24.40 15.50
C GLY A 354 -13.70 -24.38 16.28
N VAL A 355 -12.83 -23.37 16.09
CA VAL A 355 -11.63 -23.19 16.93
C VAL A 355 -11.99 -22.66 18.32
N LEU A 356 -12.92 -21.73 18.39
CA LEU A 356 -13.46 -21.14 19.62
C LEU A 356 -14.95 -21.41 19.70
N HIS A 357 -15.48 -21.54 20.93
CA HIS A 357 -16.90 -21.76 21.17
C HIS A 357 -17.50 -20.61 21.98
N GLY A 358 -18.57 -20.01 21.47
CA GLY A 358 -19.33 -18.96 22.13
C GLY A 358 -20.61 -18.66 21.37
N ALA A 359 -21.62 -18.11 22.04
CA ALA A 359 -22.85 -17.67 21.38
C ALA A 359 -22.65 -16.36 20.58
N ASN A 360 -21.56 -15.64 20.85
CA ASN A 360 -21.17 -14.39 20.19
C ASN A 360 -19.64 -14.27 20.20
N TYR A 361 -19.09 -13.61 19.19
CA TYR A 361 -17.67 -13.27 19.09
C TYR A 361 -17.45 -11.77 19.37
N LEU A 362 -16.48 -11.45 20.21
CA LEU A 362 -15.88 -10.13 20.31
C LEU A 362 -14.52 -10.18 19.60
N PHE A 363 -14.35 -9.44 18.51
CA PHE A 363 -13.14 -9.45 17.71
C PHE A 363 -12.38 -8.13 17.87
N PHE A 364 -11.28 -8.16 18.65
CA PHE A 364 -10.42 -7.01 18.88
C PHE A 364 -9.29 -6.99 17.86
N SER A 365 -9.33 -6.03 16.93
CA SER A 365 -8.33 -5.90 15.87
C SER A 365 -8.31 -4.49 15.27
N ASP A 366 -7.25 -4.17 14.55
CA ASP A 366 -7.13 -2.96 13.75
C ASP A 366 -7.72 -3.11 12.33
N GLY A 367 -8.17 -4.29 11.91
CA GLY A 367 -8.75 -4.51 10.58
C GLY A 367 -7.75 -4.88 9.48
N LEU A 368 -6.44 -4.89 9.77
CA LEU A 368 -5.39 -5.09 8.78
C LEU A 368 -5.01 -6.57 8.66
N SER A 369 -5.19 -7.14 7.47
CA SER A 369 -4.73 -8.50 7.12
C SER A 369 -3.52 -8.42 6.18
N THR A 370 -2.33 -8.26 6.77
CA THR A 370 -1.10 -7.96 6.04
C THR A 370 -0.46 -9.19 5.38
N PHE A 371 -0.72 -10.39 5.91
CA PHE A 371 -0.08 -11.63 5.48
C PHE A 371 -1.06 -12.70 4.99
N GLY A 372 -2.32 -12.34 4.74
CA GLY A 372 -3.29 -13.22 4.08
C GLY A 372 -4.62 -12.52 3.77
N LYS A 373 -5.60 -13.25 3.23
CA LYS A 373 -6.86 -12.64 2.76
C LYS A 373 -7.63 -12.01 3.93
N GLY A 374 -8.21 -10.83 3.72
CA GLY A 374 -8.97 -10.08 4.74
C GLY A 374 -10.36 -10.64 5.11
N LYS A 375 -10.69 -11.89 4.76
CA LYS A 375 -12.01 -12.50 5.02
C LYS A 375 -11.91 -13.48 6.20
N ILE A 376 -12.97 -13.56 7.01
CA ILE A 376 -13.10 -14.53 8.11
C ILE A 376 -14.33 -15.42 7.93
N GLU A 377 -14.27 -16.65 8.44
CA GLU A 377 -15.35 -17.64 8.37
C GLU A 377 -15.85 -18.02 9.77
N LEU A 378 -16.81 -17.26 10.30
CA LEU A 378 -17.47 -17.51 11.59
C LEU A 378 -18.94 -17.88 11.41
N ASP A 379 -19.51 -18.57 12.40
CA ASP A 379 -20.87 -19.10 12.40
C ASP A 379 -21.81 -18.37 13.39
N GLN A 380 -21.27 -17.45 14.18
CA GLN A 380 -22.02 -16.71 15.20
C GLN A 380 -21.86 -15.19 15.05
N PRO A 381 -22.79 -14.41 15.63
CA PRO A 381 -22.71 -12.96 15.61
C PRO A 381 -21.35 -12.42 16.05
N THR A 382 -20.70 -11.63 15.20
CA THR A 382 -19.32 -11.12 15.43
C THR A 382 -19.28 -9.61 15.53
N TYR A 383 -18.78 -9.12 16.66
CA TYR A 383 -18.70 -7.70 16.99
C TYR A 383 -17.25 -7.28 16.90
N CYS A 384 -16.90 -6.47 15.91
CA CYS A 384 -15.55 -5.97 15.73
C CYS A 384 -15.31 -4.78 16.66
N ILE A 385 -14.20 -4.76 17.39
CA ILE A 385 -13.79 -3.68 18.28
C ILE A 385 -12.42 -3.20 17.85
N THR A 386 -12.29 -1.90 17.58
CA THR A 386 -11.00 -1.26 17.30
C THR A 386 -10.79 -0.08 18.24
N SER A 387 -9.54 0.16 18.59
CA SER A 387 -9.07 1.34 19.31
C SER A 387 -7.88 2.01 18.61
N SER A 388 -7.66 1.72 17.31
CA SER A 388 -6.60 2.31 16.48
C SER A 388 -7.14 3.32 15.47
N SER A 389 -6.41 4.42 15.27
CA SER A 389 -6.74 5.47 14.30
C SER A 389 -6.38 5.10 12.86
N SER A 390 -5.47 4.13 12.69
CA SER A 390 -5.00 3.65 11.38
C SER A 390 -5.77 2.44 10.85
N SER A 391 -6.87 2.07 11.52
CA SER A 391 -7.63 0.85 11.23
C SER A 391 -8.26 0.79 9.85
N ASP A 392 -8.42 -0.43 9.32
CA ASP A 392 -9.31 -0.70 8.18
C ASP A 392 -10.75 -0.85 8.66
N TYR A 393 -11.40 0.31 8.89
CA TYR A 393 -12.78 0.39 9.33
C TYR A 393 -13.75 -0.28 8.35
N ALA A 394 -13.47 -0.22 7.05
CA ALA A 394 -14.35 -0.80 6.04
C ALA A 394 -14.30 -2.33 6.10
N ASN A 395 -13.11 -2.93 6.24
CA ASN A 395 -12.98 -4.36 6.45
C ASN A 395 -13.66 -4.82 7.75
N LEU A 396 -13.43 -4.12 8.87
CA LEU A 396 -14.08 -4.45 10.15
C LEU A 396 -15.61 -4.33 10.09
N LYS A 397 -16.14 -3.32 9.39
CA LYS A 397 -17.59 -3.18 9.13
C LYS A 397 -18.12 -4.32 8.28
N GLN A 398 -17.43 -4.67 7.19
CA GLN A 398 -17.80 -5.77 6.30
C GLN A 398 -17.86 -7.08 7.07
N ILE A 399 -16.82 -7.38 7.87
CA ILE A 399 -16.78 -8.57 8.73
C ILE A 399 -17.97 -8.57 9.70
N ALA A 400 -18.21 -7.47 10.41
CA ALA A 400 -19.29 -7.41 11.37
C ALA A 400 -20.67 -7.62 10.71
N GLN A 401 -20.91 -7.00 9.55
CA GLN A 401 -22.17 -7.11 8.81
C GLN A 401 -22.39 -8.52 8.24
N ALA A 402 -21.35 -9.12 7.64
CA ALA A 402 -21.40 -10.48 7.12
C ALA A 402 -21.75 -11.51 8.21
N HIS A 403 -21.42 -11.18 9.46
CA HIS A 403 -21.64 -12.00 10.64
C HIS A 403 -22.63 -11.38 11.62
N TYR A 404 -23.67 -10.66 11.16
CA TYR A 404 -24.81 -10.16 11.97
C TYR A 404 -24.44 -9.42 13.28
N GLY A 405 -23.28 -8.79 13.32
CA GLY A 405 -22.84 -7.93 14.41
C GLY A 405 -22.64 -6.50 13.94
N LYS A 406 -21.85 -5.74 14.70
CA LYS A 406 -21.52 -4.34 14.39
C LYS A 406 -20.08 -4.02 14.79
N MET A 407 -19.53 -2.99 14.17
CA MET A 407 -18.22 -2.45 14.54
C MET A 407 -18.37 -1.41 15.66
N ILE A 408 -17.49 -1.48 16.66
CA ILE A 408 -17.33 -0.52 17.75
C ILE A 408 -15.96 0.15 17.60
N ASN A 409 -15.96 1.45 17.39
CA ASN A 409 -14.74 2.23 17.25
C ASN A 409 -14.44 3.04 18.51
N LEU A 410 -13.63 2.46 19.38
CA LEU A 410 -13.18 3.08 20.62
C LEU A 410 -12.27 4.28 20.39
N THR A 411 -11.79 4.60 19.19
CA THR A 411 -11.10 5.89 18.98
C THR A 411 -12.06 7.07 19.06
N ASN A 412 -13.32 6.88 18.65
CA ASN A 412 -14.30 7.95 18.44
C ASN A 412 -15.50 7.86 19.40
N THR A 413 -15.52 6.91 20.34
CA THR A 413 -16.59 6.76 21.34
C THR A 413 -16.04 6.66 22.76
N THR A 414 -16.85 7.01 23.76
CA THR A 414 -16.53 6.68 25.16
C THR A 414 -16.75 5.20 25.40
N VAL A 415 -16.16 4.66 26.46
CA VAL A 415 -16.37 3.27 26.88
C VAL A 415 -17.86 3.01 27.16
N THR A 416 -18.54 3.94 27.83
CA THR A 416 -19.98 3.83 28.14
C THR A 416 -20.86 3.84 26.90
N GLN A 417 -20.59 4.73 25.94
CA GLN A 417 -21.31 4.72 24.66
C GLN A 417 -21.03 3.43 23.89
N ALA A 418 -19.76 3.03 23.79
CA ALA A 418 -19.35 1.80 23.11
C ALA A 418 -20.07 0.58 23.69
N TYR A 419 -20.11 0.46 25.02
CA TYR A 419 -20.82 -0.60 25.73
C TYR A 419 -22.33 -0.55 25.46
N SER A 420 -22.94 0.64 25.51
CA SER A 420 -24.35 0.82 25.18
C SER A 420 -24.65 0.37 23.75
N THR A 421 -23.86 0.82 22.77
CA THR A 421 -24.01 0.43 21.35
C THR A 421 -23.82 -1.08 21.16
N LEU A 422 -22.83 -1.67 21.83
CA LEU A 422 -22.55 -3.10 21.81
C LEU A 422 -23.72 -3.93 22.39
N ASN A 423 -24.39 -3.42 23.42
CA ASN A 423 -25.42 -4.13 24.17
C ASN A 423 -26.87 -3.86 23.70
N LEU A 424 -27.07 -3.01 22.69
CA LEU A 424 -28.40 -2.67 22.16
C LEU A 424 -28.59 -3.18 20.73
N LEU A 425 -29.82 -3.53 20.36
CA LEU A 425 -30.19 -3.79 18.97
C LEU A 425 -30.25 -2.46 18.18
N ASP A 426 -29.75 -2.46 16.95
CA ASP A 426 -29.74 -1.27 16.10
C ASP A 426 -31.13 -0.92 15.58
N LEU A 427 -31.36 0.38 15.40
CA LEU A 427 -32.46 0.87 14.58
C LEU A 427 -31.98 0.90 13.13
N LEU A 428 -32.85 0.50 12.21
CA LEU A 428 -32.53 0.42 10.80
C LEU A 428 -33.27 1.51 10.02
N PHE A 429 -32.62 2.02 8.99
CA PHE A 429 -33.23 2.87 7.97
C PHE A 429 -34.17 2.04 7.09
N PHE A 430 -35.45 2.43 7.01
CA PHE A 430 -36.47 1.72 6.22
C PHE A 430 -36.71 2.33 4.84
N GLY A 431 -35.99 3.41 4.51
CA GLY A 431 -36.18 4.18 3.28
C GLY A 431 -36.94 5.48 3.53
N VAL A 432 -37.59 5.97 2.48
CA VAL A 432 -38.43 7.18 2.52
C VAL A 432 -39.83 6.88 2.04
N LYS A 433 -40.80 7.71 2.44
CA LYS A 433 -42.21 7.55 2.08
C LYS A 433 -42.48 7.93 0.62
N GLU A 434 -41.85 9.01 0.14
CA GLU A 434 -42.03 9.55 -1.21
C GLU A 434 -41.10 8.87 -2.24
N GLN A 435 -41.08 7.53 -2.31
CA GLN A 435 -40.10 6.77 -3.10
C GLN A 435 -40.04 7.19 -4.59
N ASP A 436 -41.18 7.50 -5.21
CA ASP A 436 -41.24 7.90 -6.62
C ASP A 436 -40.55 9.24 -6.92
N ALA A 437 -40.36 10.09 -5.91
CA ALA A 437 -39.73 11.40 -6.05
C ALA A 437 -38.19 11.32 -6.07
N PHE A 438 -37.61 10.18 -5.71
CA PHE A 438 -36.16 9.99 -5.57
C PHE A 438 -35.65 8.81 -6.42
N THR A 439 -34.44 8.93 -6.96
CA THR A 439 -33.76 7.87 -7.72
C THR A 439 -32.82 7.07 -6.83
N GLU A 440 -32.07 7.77 -5.99
CA GLU A 440 -31.05 7.19 -5.13
C GLU A 440 -31.17 7.79 -3.73
N ILE A 441 -30.98 6.95 -2.71
CA ILE A 441 -31.09 7.32 -1.31
C ILE A 441 -30.08 6.53 -0.51
N TYR A 442 -29.23 7.24 0.23
CA TYR A 442 -28.24 6.70 1.14
C TYR A 442 -28.44 7.29 2.54
N PRO A 443 -28.25 6.52 3.63
CA PRO A 443 -27.78 5.14 3.61
C PRO A 443 -28.83 4.18 3.01
N GLU A 444 -28.40 3.00 2.57
CA GLU A 444 -29.31 2.03 1.96
C GLU A 444 -30.33 1.48 2.97
N LYS A 445 -31.48 1.00 2.48
CA LYS A 445 -32.49 0.35 3.33
C LYS A 445 -31.87 -0.84 4.07
N GLY A 446 -32.09 -0.90 5.38
CA GLY A 446 -31.50 -1.90 6.27
C GLY A 446 -30.21 -1.43 6.95
N SER A 447 -29.67 -0.27 6.56
CA SER A 447 -28.51 0.30 7.24
C SER A 447 -28.83 0.72 8.68
N PRO A 448 -27.93 0.48 9.64
CA PRO A 448 -28.12 0.95 11.01
C PRO A 448 -28.04 2.49 11.08
N VAL A 449 -28.89 3.11 11.90
CA VAL A 449 -28.93 4.55 12.13
C VAL A 449 -28.84 4.89 13.61
N GLN A 450 -28.16 5.99 13.92
CA GLN A 450 -28.01 6.53 15.27
C GLN A 450 -29.14 7.52 15.61
N SER A 451 -29.11 8.12 16.82
CA SER A 451 -30.08 9.15 17.24
C SER A 451 -30.02 10.40 16.36
N TYR A 452 -28.87 10.71 15.78
CA TYR A 452 -28.73 11.76 14.76
C TYR A 452 -28.04 11.16 13.53
N PHE A 453 -28.63 11.33 12.36
CA PHE A 453 -28.10 10.79 11.12
C PHE A 453 -28.48 11.67 9.93
N SER A 454 -27.78 11.46 8.81
CA SER A 454 -28.04 12.15 7.56
C SER A 454 -28.46 11.17 6.46
N VAL A 455 -29.30 11.65 5.56
CA VAL A 455 -29.80 10.98 4.36
C VAL A 455 -29.43 11.86 3.17
N SER A 456 -28.80 11.29 2.15
CA SER A 456 -28.41 12.00 0.92
C SER A 456 -28.81 11.19 -0.30
N GLY A 457 -28.95 11.84 -1.45
CA GLY A 457 -29.49 11.17 -2.61
C GLY A 457 -29.73 12.08 -3.80
N LEU A 458 -30.37 11.49 -4.80
CA LEU A 458 -30.80 12.14 -6.04
C LEU A 458 -32.32 12.16 -6.11
N GLY A 459 -32.89 13.34 -6.28
CA GLY A 459 -34.31 13.55 -6.52
C GLY A 459 -34.64 13.78 -8.00
N LYS A 460 -35.81 13.32 -8.44
CA LYS A 460 -36.31 13.49 -9.83
C LYS A 460 -37.22 14.71 -9.99
N ASP A 461 -38.00 15.02 -8.95
CA ASP A 461 -39.04 16.06 -9.02
C ASP A 461 -38.59 17.34 -8.32
N SER A 462 -38.28 18.38 -9.09
CA SER A 462 -37.86 19.69 -8.58
C SER A 462 -38.85 20.35 -7.59
N ARG A 463 -40.10 19.89 -7.56
CA ARG A 463 -41.17 20.35 -6.66
C ARG A 463 -41.14 19.72 -5.27
N ALA A 464 -40.33 18.68 -5.03
CA ALA A 464 -40.20 18.09 -3.70
C ALA A 464 -39.71 19.14 -2.68
N LYS A 465 -40.57 19.51 -1.73
CA LYS A 465 -40.27 20.49 -0.67
C LYS A 465 -39.88 19.85 0.65
N GLU A 466 -40.16 18.56 0.80
CA GLU A 466 -39.88 17.76 2.00
C GLU A 466 -39.55 16.32 1.60
N ILE A 467 -38.89 15.61 2.53
CA ILE A 467 -38.64 14.18 2.48
C ILE A 467 -39.07 13.55 3.80
N THR A 468 -39.78 12.43 3.76
CA THR A 468 -40.22 11.70 4.96
C THR A 468 -39.38 10.44 5.13
N VAL A 469 -38.49 10.46 6.11
CA VAL A 469 -37.58 9.36 6.47
C VAL A 469 -38.28 8.35 7.37
N LEU A 470 -38.10 7.05 7.10
CA LEU A 470 -38.69 5.94 7.84
C LEU A 470 -37.59 5.21 8.62
N VAL A 471 -37.79 4.99 9.92
CA VAL A 471 -36.86 4.24 10.80
C VAL A 471 -37.63 3.14 11.52
N GLY A 472 -37.00 1.98 11.69
CA GLY A 472 -37.62 0.78 12.27
C GLY A 472 -36.67 -0.07 13.12
N ASP A 473 -37.22 -1.13 13.72
CA ASP A 473 -36.48 -2.11 14.54
C ASP A 473 -36.08 -3.38 13.78
N GLY A 474 -36.13 -3.32 12.45
CA GLY A 474 -35.91 -4.45 11.54
C GLY A 474 -37.18 -5.24 11.20
N THR A 475 -38.25 -5.12 12.00
CA THR A 475 -39.54 -5.78 11.73
C THR A 475 -40.65 -4.80 11.35
N GLN A 476 -40.68 -3.63 11.97
CA GLN A 476 -41.71 -2.62 11.75
C GLN A 476 -41.11 -1.21 11.75
N ILE A 477 -41.81 -0.29 11.09
CA ILE A 477 -41.50 1.15 11.16
C ILE A 477 -41.93 1.65 12.54
N ILE A 478 -40.99 2.26 13.26
CA ILE A 478 -41.21 2.82 14.59
C ILE A 478 -41.35 4.35 14.57
N LYS A 479 -40.81 5.03 13.54
CA LYS A 479 -40.86 6.49 13.41
C LYS A 479 -40.89 6.94 11.94
N GLU A 480 -41.69 7.96 11.67
CA GLU A 480 -41.62 8.78 10.45
C GLU A 480 -41.07 10.18 10.83
N ILE A 481 -40.08 10.68 10.09
CA ILE A 481 -39.45 11.98 10.33
C ILE A 481 -39.54 12.82 9.06
N LYS A 482 -40.25 13.95 9.12
CA LYS A 482 -40.37 14.89 8.00
C LYS A 482 -39.24 15.92 8.02
N VAL A 483 -38.49 16.01 6.93
CA VAL A 483 -37.39 16.97 6.78
C VAL A 483 -37.68 17.92 5.62
N PRO A 484 -37.80 19.24 5.86
CA PRO A 484 -37.97 20.22 4.79
C PRO A 484 -36.65 20.41 4.01
N LEU A 485 -36.75 20.46 2.67
CA LEU A 485 -35.62 20.67 1.76
C LEU A 485 -35.59 22.12 1.27
N LYS A 486 -34.58 22.88 1.71
CA LYS A 486 -34.34 24.27 1.29
C LYS A 486 -33.31 24.32 0.16
N PRO A 487 -33.36 25.32 -0.74
CA PRO A 487 -32.28 25.52 -1.71
C PRO A 487 -30.94 25.78 -1.02
N ASP A 488 -29.87 25.17 -1.53
CA ASP A 488 -28.48 25.49 -1.21
C ASP A 488 -28.01 26.72 -2.01
N ASN A 489 -27.22 27.61 -1.41
CA ASN A 489 -26.65 28.80 -2.07
C ASN A 489 -25.14 28.65 -2.37
N GLY A 490 -24.64 27.42 -2.43
CA GLY A 490 -23.23 27.11 -2.67
C GLY A 490 -22.37 27.10 -1.40
N GLU A 491 -22.97 27.00 -0.21
CA GLU A 491 -22.23 26.89 1.05
C GLU A 491 -21.54 25.52 1.21
N ILE A 492 -22.07 24.48 0.57
CA ILE A 492 -21.52 23.12 0.58
C ILE A 492 -21.64 22.46 -0.80
N ASP A 493 -20.80 21.45 -1.06
CA ASP A 493 -20.86 20.66 -2.30
C ASP A 493 -21.75 19.43 -2.10
N LEU A 494 -23.04 19.57 -2.40
CA LEU A 494 -24.01 18.48 -2.26
C LEU A 494 -23.75 17.32 -3.21
N GLN A 495 -23.12 17.56 -4.36
CA GLN A 495 -22.80 16.52 -5.33
C GLN A 495 -21.69 15.62 -4.79
N GLN A 496 -20.63 16.24 -4.24
CA GLN A 496 -19.54 15.52 -3.60
C GLN A 496 -20.02 14.77 -2.36
N ILE A 497 -20.92 15.34 -1.54
CA ILE A 497 -21.50 14.65 -0.38
C ILE A 497 -22.31 13.41 -0.80
N TRP A 498 -23.14 13.51 -1.85
CA TRP A 498 -23.85 12.36 -2.39
C TRP A 498 -22.88 11.27 -2.88
N ALA A 499 -21.87 11.66 -3.65
CA ALA A 499 -20.87 10.73 -4.19
C ALA A 499 -20.13 9.99 -3.06
N GLN A 500 -19.78 10.70 -1.98
CA GLN A 500 -19.18 10.11 -0.78
C GLN A 500 -20.11 9.09 -0.10
N LYS A 501 -21.40 9.40 0.03
CA LYS A 501 -22.38 8.49 0.64
C LYS A 501 -22.64 7.25 -0.23
N LYS A 502 -22.62 7.42 -1.55
CA LYS A 502 -22.70 6.31 -2.49
C LYS A 502 -21.46 5.42 -2.42
N ILE A 503 -20.26 6.01 -2.44
CA ILE A 503 -19.00 5.26 -2.27
C ILE A 503 -18.99 4.52 -0.92
N GLU A 504 -19.43 5.15 0.18
CA GLU A 504 -19.52 4.51 1.50
C GLU A 504 -20.43 3.26 1.49
N ALA A 505 -21.53 3.29 0.74
CA ALA A 505 -22.42 2.14 0.58
C ALA A 505 -21.76 1.03 -0.27
N LEU A 506 -21.14 1.39 -1.40
CA LEU A 506 -20.49 0.45 -2.30
C LEU A 506 -19.21 -0.19 -1.71
N ASP A 507 -18.44 0.54 -0.90
CA ASP A 507 -17.16 0.08 -0.33
C ASP A 507 -17.33 -1.10 0.65
N VAL A 508 -18.56 -1.35 1.14
CA VAL A 508 -18.89 -2.54 1.94
C VAL A 508 -18.65 -3.84 1.15
N GLN A 509 -18.96 -3.83 -0.14
CA GLN A 509 -18.71 -4.92 -1.09
C GLN A 509 -17.73 -4.45 -2.15
N TYR A 510 -16.61 -3.88 -1.69
CA TYR A 510 -15.63 -3.21 -2.53
C TYR A 510 -15.21 -3.98 -3.79
N GLU A 511 -14.91 -5.28 -3.66
CA GLU A 511 -14.42 -6.08 -4.79
C GLU A 511 -15.50 -6.23 -5.89
N ASP A 512 -16.79 -6.25 -5.53
CA ASP A 512 -17.91 -6.37 -6.48
C ASP A 512 -18.25 -5.01 -7.15
N HIS A 513 -17.89 -3.89 -6.51
CA HIS A 513 -18.22 -2.53 -6.96
C HIS A 513 -16.99 -1.69 -7.35
N ARG A 514 -15.84 -2.34 -7.55
CA ARG A 514 -14.53 -1.71 -7.75
C ARG A 514 -14.55 -0.63 -8.84
N GLU A 515 -15.08 -0.96 -10.01
CA GLU A 515 -15.14 -0.08 -11.18
C GLU A 515 -16.10 1.10 -11.00
N GLU A 516 -17.24 0.88 -10.35
CA GLU A 516 -18.22 1.95 -10.09
C GLU A 516 -17.65 2.96 -9.07
N ILE A 517 -16.99 2.46 -8.01
CA ILE A 517 -16.29 3.30 -7.03
C ILE A 517 -15.21 4.14 -7.71
N GLU A 518 -14.43 3.54 -8.63
CA GLU A 518 -13.40 4.25 -9.39
C GLU A 518 -13.99 5.35 -10.27
N ALA A 519 -15.07 5.06 -11.01
CA ALA A 519 -15.75 6.01 -11.87
C ALA A 519 -16.29 7.22 -11.09
N ILE A 520 -16.97 6.97 -9.96
CA ILE A 520 -17.49 8.03 -9.08
C ILE A 520 -16.33 8.81 -8.46
N GLY A 521 -15.27 8.13 -8.00
CA GLY A 521 -14.07 8.76 -7.44
C GLY A 521 -13.43 9.72 -8.43
N LYS A 522 -13.28 9.31 -9.70
CA LYS A 522 -12.78 10.15 -10.79
C LYS A 522 -13.71 11.31 -11.12
N GLN A 523 -15.02 11.10 -11.17
CA GLN A 523 -15.95 12.15 -11.52
C GLN A 523 -16.02 13.28 -10.47
N PHE A 524 -15.93 12.93 -9.18
CA PHE A 524 -16.14 13.89 -8.07
C PHE A 524 -14.86 14.26 -7.31
N GLY A 525 -13.69 13.83 -7.79
CA GLY A 525 -12.39 14.16 -7.19
C GLY A 525 -12.20 13.55 -5.81
N ILE A 526 -12.73 12.35 -5.57
CA ILE A 526 -12.66 11.65 -4.28
C ILE A 526 -11.55 10.61 -4.33
N VAL A 527 -10.66 10.62 -3.33
CA VAL A 527 -9.64 9.59 -3.15
C VAL A 527 -10.29 8.34 -2.57
N THR A 528 -10.22 7.24 -3.31
CA THR A 528 -10.79 5.91 -2.95
C THR A 528 -9.67 4.87 -2.90
N ARG A 529 -10.01 3.58 -2.75
CA ARG A 529 -9.04 2.49 -2.85
C ARG A 529 -8.41 2.35 -4.25
N ASN A 530 -9.08 2.83 -5.32
CA ASN A 530 -8.60 2.77 -6.71
C ASN A 530 -8.40 4.14 -7.38
N THR A 531 -8.54 5.25 -6.64
CA THR A 531 -8.37 6.58 -7.22
C THR A 531 -7.37 7.40 -6.41
N SER A 532 -6.55 8.15 -7.13
CA SER A 532 -5.56 9.06 -6.58
C SER A 532 -5.80 10.47 -7.12
N LEU A 533 -5.27 11.48 -6.42
CA LEU A 533 -5.23 12.86 -6.91
C LEU A 533 -3.80 13.21 -7.29
N ILE A 534 -3.60 13.67 -8.52
CA ILE A 534 -2.27 14.01 -9.06
C ILE A 534 -2.20 15.48 -9.49
N VAL A 535 -1.07 16.13 -9.21
CA VAL A 535 -0.71 17.46 -9.72
C VAL A 535 0.53 17.30 -10.58
N LEU A 536 0.43 17.74 -11.84
CA LEU A 536 1.58 17.82 -12.76
C LEU A 536 1.93 19.29 -13.03
N GLU A 537 3.22 19.55 -13.24
CA GLU A 537 3.79 20.86 -13.54
C GLU A 537 3.56 21.27 -15.00
N ASP A 538 3.90 20.40 -15.95
CA ASP A 538 3.87 20.69 -17.38
C ASP A 538 2.53 20.28 -18.00
N VAL A 539 2.01 21.10 -18.91
CA VAL A 539 0.76 20.79 -19.62
C VAL A 539 0.95 19.60 -20.58
N GLU A 540 2.14 19.46 -21.13
CA GLU A 540 2.60 18.39 -22.01
C GLU A 540 2.48 17.02 -21.33
N ASP A 541 2.73 16.93 -20.04
CA ASP A 541 2.60 15.67 -19.29
C ASP A 541 1.13 15.22 -19.17
N TYR A 542 0.20 16.17 -19.01
CA TYR A 542 -1.23 15.83 -19.07
C TYR A 542 -1.60 15.26 -20.44
N VAL A 543 -1.05 15.81 -21.53
CA VAL A 543 -1.31 15.30 -22.88
C VAL A 543 -0.67 13.93 -23.08
N ARG A 544 0.61 13.78 -22.73
CA ARG A 544 1.40 12.55 -22.84
C ARG A 544 0.73 11.36 -22.15
N TYR A 545 0.24 11.56 -20.92
CA TYR A 545 -0.36 10.49 -20.12
C TYR A 545 -1.88 10.41 -20.25
N ALA A 546 -2.49 11.17 -21.17
CA ALA A 546 -3.93 11.25 -21.38
C ALA A 546 -4.72 11.58 -20.10
N ILE A 547 -4.17 12.44 -19.25
CA ILE A 547 -4.80 12.91 -18.02
C ILE A 547 -5.51 14.23 -18.34
N MET A 548 -6.80 14.33 -17.99
CA MET A 548 -7.53 15.59 -18.11
C MET A 548 -6.94 16.63 -17.15
N PRO A 549 -6.46 17.78 -17.63
CA PRO A 549 -5.82 18.77 -16.77
C PRO A 549 -6.85 19.61 -15.97
N PRO A 550 -6.40 20.37 -14.96
CA PRO A 550 -7.25 21.34 -14.30
C PRO A 550 -7.74 22.41 -15.28
N ALA A 551 -8.88 23.04 -14.97
CA ALA A 551 -9.57 23.98 -15.86
C ALA A 551 -8.68 25.13 -16.37
N GLU A 552 -7.67 25.55 -15.59
CA GLU A 552 -6.71 26.59 -15.97
C GLU A 552 -5.81 26.20 -17.15
N LEU A 553 -5.51 24.91 -17.33
CA LEU A 553 -4.65 24.37 -18.38
C LEU A 553 -5.44 23.80 -19.56
N LEU A 554 -6.75 23.61 -19.42
CA LEU A 554 -7.60 23.01 -20.45
C LEU A 554 -7.53 23.68 -21.83
N PRO A 555 -7.45 25.03 -21.96
CA PRO A 555 -7.29 25.67 -23.27
C PRO A 555 -5.98 25.29 -23.96
N GLU A 556 -4.89 25.25 -23.20
CA GLU A 556 -3.54 24.93 -23.71
C GLU A 556 -3.40 23.45 -24.03
N TYR A 557 -3.92 22.59 -23.17
CA TYR A 557 -4.04 21.15 -23.43
C TYR A 557 -4.80 20.85 -24.72
N ASN A 558 -5.93 21.52 -24.95
CA ASN A 558 -6.70 21.37 -26.19
C ASN A 558 -5.98 21.95 -27.43
N ARG A 559 -5.07 22.91 -27.23
CA ARG A 559 -4.21 23.44 -28.30
C ARG A 559 -3.15 22.41 -28.66
N LEU A 560 -2.43 21.87 -27.67
CA LEU A 560 -1.44 20.82 -27.85
C LEU A 560 -2.06 19.56 -28.48
N LEU A 561 -3.20 19.07 -27.99
CA LEU A 561 -3.93 17.96 -28.60
C LEU A 561 -4.26 18.15 -30.10
N LYS A 562 -4.37 19.40 -30.58
CA LYS A 562 -4.65 19.72 -31.99
C LYS A 562 -3.39 19.91 -32.83
N GLU A 563 -2.33 20.44 -32.23
CA GLU A 563 -1.05 20.70 -32.89
C GLU A 563 -0.16 19.46 -32.95
N GLU A 564 -0.34 18.55 -32.00
CA GLU A 564 0.52 17.43 -31.76
C GLU A 564 -0.07 16.17 -32.45
N ARG A 565 0.67 15.68 -33.45
CA ARG A 565 0.70 14.24 -33.75
C ARG A 565 1.42 13.57 -32.59
N ILE A 566 0.78 13.42 -31.43
CA ILE A 566 1.28 12.46 -30.45
C ILE A 566 1.04 11.10 -31.08
N GLU A 567 2.09 10.54 -31.67
CA GLU A 567 2.17 9.09 -31.73
C GLU A 567 2.00 8.65 -30.28
N LYS A 568 0.85 8.05 -29.97
CA LYS A 568 0.74 7.14 -28.83
C LYS A 568 1.77 6.05 -29.11
N GLU A 569 3.03 6.30 -28.76
CA GLU A 569 4.07 5.29 -28.66
C GLU A 569 3.76 4.43 -27.42
N GLU A 570 2.60 3.78 -27.44
CA GLU A 570 2.35 2.65 -26.56
C GLU A 570 3.18 1.51 -27.15
N ARG A 571 4.34 1.24 -26.53
CA ARG A 571 5.42 0.32 -26.96
C ARG A 571 5.01 -1.17 -26.94
N VAL A 572 3.72 -1.46 -27.04
CA VAL A 572 3.16 -2.83 -27.17
C VAL A 572 3.79 -3.57 -28.35
N ALA A 573 4.03 -2.85 -29.45
CA ALA A 573 4.51 -3.43 -30.70
C ALA A 573 6.01 -3.76 -30.69
N ASP A 574 6.80 -3.19 -29.75
CA ASP A 574 8.26 -3.36 -29.76
C ASP A 574 8.72 -4.51 -28.85
N LEU A 575 8.14 -4.74 -27.67
CA LEU A 575 8.64 -5.79 -26.76
C LEU A 575 8.57 -7.19 -27.39
N LEU A 576 7.45 -7.53 -28.05
CA LEU A 576 7.33 -8.80 -28.74
C LEU A 576 8.33 -8.93 -29.90
N THR A 577 8.56 -7.84 -30.63
CA THR A 577 9.53 -7.77 -31.72
C THR A 577 10.97 -7.89 -31.21
N LEU A 578 11.31 -7.23 -30.09
CA LEU A 578 12.59 -7.35 -29.41
C LEU A 578 12.80 -8.77 -28.90
N ALA A 579 11.79 -9.39 -28.29
CA ALA A 579 11.84 -10.79 -27.87
C ALA A 579 12.08 -11.76 -29.04
N HIS A 580 11.51 -11.50 -30.22
CA HIS A 580 11.84 -12.26 -31.44
C HIS A 580 13.32 -12.12 -31.82
N ASN A 581 13.83 -10.89 -31.87
CA ASN A 581 15.23 -10.63 -32.22
C ASN A 581 16.18 -11.28 -31.20
N ILE A 582 15.87 -11.17 -29.91
CA ILE A 582 16.63 -11.79 -28.82
C ILE A 582 16.58 -13.32 -28.92
N THR A 583 15.44 -13.90 -29.29
CA THR A 583 15.35 -15.35 -29.52
C THR A 583 16.31 -15.81 -30.63
N GLU A 584 16.40 -15.07 -31.74
CA GLU A 584 17.35 -15.35 -32.82
C GLU A 584 18.81 -15.19 -32.36
N GLN A 585 19.12 -14.16 -31.57
CA GLN A 585 20.46 -13.96 -31.00
C GLN A 585 20.86 -15.09 -30.06
N LEU A 586 19.96 -15.51 -29.16
CA LEU A 586 20.19 -16.62 -28.25
C LEU A 586 20.39 -17.94 -29.01
N GLN A 587 19.62 -18.19 -30.07
CA GLN A 587 19.83 -19.35 -30.93
C GLN A 587 21.20 -19.31 -31.64
N SER A 588 21.61 -18.15 -32.14
CA SER A 588 22.93 -17.97 -32.77
C SER A 588 24.08 -18.21 -31.78
N TRP A 589 24.01 -17.60 -30.60
CA TRP A 589 24.94 -17.83 -29.51
C TRP A 589 24.97 -19.31 -29.12
N TRP A 590 23.80 -19.93 -28.91
CA TRP A 590 23.71 -21.32 -28.53
C TRP A 590 24.28 -22.25 -29.62
N ASN A 591 24.12 -21.94 -30.90
CA ASN A 591 24.68 -22.73 -32.00
C ASN A 591 26.21 -22.55 -32.19
N THR A 592 26.82 -21.56 -31.53
CA THR A 592 28.26 -21.31 -31.61
C THR A 592 29.05 -22.36 -30.82
N ASP A 593 30.18 -22.81 -31.38
CA ASP A 593 31.10 -23.73 -30.70
C ASP A 593 32.27 -22.97 -30.07
N PHE A 594 32.22 -22.82 -28.75
CA PHE A 594 33.21 -22.08 -27.95
C PHE A 594 34.41 -22.93 -27.51
N GLN A 595 34.67 -24.08 -28.15
CA GLN A 595 35.82 -24.93 -27.82
C GLN A 595 37.14 -24.17 -27.92
N GLN A 596 37.91 -24.20 -26.83
CA GLN A 596 39.21 -23.54 -26.71
C GLN A 596 40.18 -24.03 -27.79
N LYS A 597 40.64 -23.13 -28.68
CA LYS A 597 41.92 -23.36 -29.36
C LYS A 597 43.00 -23.28 -28.29
N THR A 598 43.71 -24.38 -28.07
CA THR A 598 44.78 -24.50 -27.07
C THR A 598 45.79 -23.37 -27.27
N LYS A 599 45.86 -22.42 -26.34
CA LYS A 599 46.96 -21.45 -26.32
C LYS A 599 48.16 -22.14 -25.70
N TYR A 600 49.13 -22.51 -26.54
CA TYR A 600 50.43 -22.99 -26.08
C TYR A 600 51.17 -21.85 -25.36
N PRO A 601 51.85 -22.13 -24.24
CA PRO A 601 52.67 -21.12 -23.58
C PRO A 601 53.75 -20.63 -24.55
N GLN A 602 53.77 -19.33 -24.82
CA GLN A 602 54.90 -18.75 -25.53
C GLN A 602 56.14 -18.81 -24.64
N ARG A 603 57.21 -19.33 -25.22
CA ARG A 603 58.50 -19.50 -24.56
C ARG A 603 59.04 -18.13 -24.16
N GLY A 604 59.03 -17.81 -22.87
CA GLY A 604 59.59 -16.57 -22.34
C GLY A 604 61.07 -16.44 -22.75
N ARG A 605 61.40 -15.37 -23.47
CA ARG A 605 62.79 -14.89 -23.58
C ARG A 605 63.08 -13.99 -22.37
N PRO A 606 64.23 -14.11 -21.70
CA PRO A 606 64.60 -13.18 -20.63
C PRO A 606 65.08 -11.84 -21.18
N THR A 607 64.86 -10.80 -20.35
CA THR A 607 65.51 -9.45 -20.28
C THR A 607 65.23 -8.48 -21.45
N ASP A 608 64.96 -7.18 -21.29
CA ASP A 608 65.45 -6.20 -20.30
C ASP A 608 64.45 -5.05 -20.03
N THR A 609 64.62 -4.43 -18.87
CA THR A 609 64.05 -3.13 -18.44
C THR A 609 64.27 -2.01 -19.46
N THR A 610 63.21 -1.29 -19.85
CA THR A 610 63.25 0.16 -20.15
C THR A 610 61.84 0.76 -20.21
N ILE A 611 61.76 2.00 -19.73
CA ILE A 611 60.56 2.84 -19.63
C ILE A 611 60.26 3.50 -20.99
N ALA A 612 58.98 3.56 -21.36
CA ALA A 612 58.26 4.66 -22.03
C ALA A 612 57.43 4.28 -23.28
N GLN A 613 56.22 4.88 -23.29
CA GLN A 613 55.33 5.25 -24.40
C GLN A 613 54.43 4.18 -25.05
N GLU A 614 53.15 4.29 -24.69
CA GLU A 614 52.01 3.76 -25.41
C GLU A 614 51.74 4.54 -26.71
N ALA A 615 51.66 3.81 -27.82
CA ALA A 615 50.84 4.10 -28.99
C ALA A 615 50.66 2.81 -29.83
N PRO A 616 49.57 2.67 -30.60
CA PRO A 616 48.76 1.44 -30.65
C PRO A 616 48.92 0.66 -31.96
N ILE A 617 48.79 -0.69 -31.93
CA ILE A 617 48.57 -1.48 -33.17
C ILE A 617 47.68 -2.72 -32.97
N ALA A 618 46.68 -2.80 -33.87
CA ALA A 618 46.00 -3.94 -34.48
C ALA A 618 44.97 -4.77 -33.69
N SER A 619 43.72 -4.36 -33.89
CA SER A 619 42.50 -5.15 -33.82
C SER A 619 42.59 -6.39 -34.72
N THR A 620 42.38 -7.57 -34.15
CA THR A 620 42.00 -8.77 -34.90
C THR A 620 40.49 -8.91 -34.80
N THR A 621 39.82 -8.93 -35.94
CA THR A 621 38.36 -8.89 -36.09
C THR A 621 37.71 -10.14 -35.48
N ILE A 622 36.89 -9.96 -34.45
CA ILE A 622 35.86 -10.89 -33.98
C ILE A 622 34.51 -10.35 -34.51
N PRO A 623 33.52 -11.19 -34.89
CA PRO A 623 32.26 -10.68 -35.42
C PRO A 623 31.56 -9.79 -34.39
N HIS A 624 31.35 -8.52 -34.74
CA HIS A 624 30.54 -7.58 -33.97
C HIS A 624 29.08 -8.07 -33.95
N LEU A 625 28.50 -8.20 -32.74
CA LEU A 625 27.06 -8.06 -32.55
C LEU A 625 26.69 -6.57 -32.74
N PRO A 626 25.56 -6.23 -33.37
CA PRO A 626 25.12 -4.85 -33.47
C PRO A 626 24.65 -4.33 -32.09
N THR A 627 25.29 -3.28 -31.60
CA THR A 627 24.83 -2.46 -30.47
C THR A 627 23.69 -1.53 -30.92
N PRO A 628 22.53 -1.48 -30.24
CA PRO A 628 21.65 -0.32 -30.31
C PRO A 628 22.28 0.86 -29.55
N HIS A 629 21.96 2.08 -29.98
CA HIS A 629 22.54 3.33 -29.49
C HIS A 629 22.23 3.61 -28.02
N SER A 630 23.28 3.67 -27.19
CA SER A 630 23.25 4.32 -25.89
C SER A 630 23.50 5.83 -26.05
N ALA A 631 22.49 6.65 -25.74
CA ALA A 631 22.63 8.10 -25.69
C ALA A 631 22.78 8.54 -24.22
N SER A 632 24.01 8.80 -23.78
CA SER A 632 24.25 9.61 -22.58
C SER A 632 24.21 11.11 -22.96
N PRO A 633 23.53 11.99 -22.20
CA PRO A 633 23.50 13.41 -22.48
C PRO A 633 24.80 14.07 -21.99
N VAL A 634 25.61 14.57 -22.93
CA VAL A 634 26.70 15.50 -22.64
C VAL A 634 26.15 16.91 -22.67
N ALA A 635 26.26 17.61 -21.54
CA ALA A 635 25.92 19.02 -21.40
C ALA A 635 26.74 19.89 -22.37
N THR A 636 26.07 20.79 -23.11
CA THR A 636 26.72 21.91 -23.83
C THR A 636 25.89 23.21 -23.70
N PRO A 637 26.57 24.38 -23.68
CA PRO A 637 26.04 25.68 -23.21
C PRO A 637 25.29 26.48 -24.30
N PRO A 638 24.65 27.63 -24.00
CA PRO A 638 23.64 28.23 -24.85
C PRO A 638 24.24 29.06 -25.99
N VAL A 639 23.65 28.94 -27.18
CA VAL A 639 23.89 29.84 -28.31
C VAL A 639 22.61 30.62 -28.60
N VAL A 640 22.82 31.93 -28.72
CA VAL A 640 21.84 33.01 -28.96
C VAL A 640 21.62 33.22 -30.46
N GLU A 641 20.43 33.75 -30.79
CA GLU A 641 20.01 34.39 -32.06
C GLU A 641 19.75 33.47 -33.27
N SER A 642 18.76 33.69 -34.15
CA SER A 642 18.01 34.89 -34.52
C SER A 642 16.82 34.52 -35.42
N ARG A 643 15.84 35.45 -35.48
CA ARG A 643 14.62 35.42 -36.32
C ARG A 643 14.90 35.55 -37.83
N SER A 644 14.09 34.86 -38.65
CA SER A 644 13.56 35.30 -39.96
C SER A 644 12.62 34.18 -40.48
N SER A 645 11.30 34.33 -40.54
CA SER A 645 10.41 35.10 -41.43
C SER A 645 10.29 34.58 -42.88
N VAL A 646 9.02 34.36 -43.28
CA VAL A 646 8.45 34.22 -44.65
C VAL A 646 8.54 32.80 -45.26
N GLY A 647 7.46 32.19 -45.80
CA GLY A 647 6.09 32.64 -46.02
C GLY A 647 5.21 31.55 -46.67
N THR A 648 3.90 31.68 -46.42
CA THR A 648 2.73 31.40 -47.30
C THR A 648 2.79 30.25 -48.32
N SER A 649 1.85 29.30 -48.21
CA SER A 649 0.62 29.28 -49.04
C SER A 649 -0.28 28.06 -48.78
N ASP A 650 -1.56 28.38 -48.55
CA ASP A 650 -2.79 27.75 -49.02
C ASP A 650 -2.89 26.24 -49.24
N GLY A 651 -3.96 25.63 -48.69
CA GLY A 651 -4.62 24.56 -49.44
C GLY A 651 -5.49 23.57 -48.68
N LYS A 652 -6.69 24.01 -48.30
CA LYS A 652 -7.97 23.25 -48.31
C LYS A 652 -8.18 22.06 -47.37
N SER A 653 -9.12 22.32 -46.48
CA SER A 653 -10.04 21.40 -45.81
C SER A 653 -10.50 20.22 -46.67
N MET A 654 -10.44 19.02 -46.09
CA MET A 654 -11.41 17.97 -46.36
C MET A 654 -11.94 17.42 -45.03
N SER A 655 -13.23 17.57 -44.84
CA SER A 655 -14.05 16.92 -43.82
C SER A 655 -14.12 15.41 -44.09
N ALA A 656 -13.81 14.59 -43.09
CA ALA A 656 -14.20 13.19 -43.08
C ALA A 656 -14.70 12.78 -41.69
N VAL A 657 -16.01 12.58 -41.68
CA VAL A 657 -16.90 11.91 -40.73
C VAL A 657 -16.21 10.89 -39.80
N ALA A 658 -16.47 11.07 -38.51
CA ALA A 658 -16.14 10.17 -37.42
C ALA A 658 -16.79 8.79 -37.61
N ASN A 659 -15.99 7.74 -37.44
CA ASN A 659 -16.50 6.39 -37.18
C ASN A 659 -15.78 5.88 -35.93
N SER A 660 -16.43 6.08 -34.78
CA SER A 660 -16.00 5.57 -33.48
C SER A 660 -16.21 4.06 -33.42
N ARG A 661 -15.12 3.29 -33.48
CA ARG A 661 -15.09 1.92 -32.97
C ARG A 661 -14.24 1.93 -31.71
N ALA A 662 -14.93 1.80 -30.58
CA ALA A 662 -14.33 1.52 -29.28
C ALA A 662 -13.59 0.17 -29.38
N THR A 663 -12.28 0.21 -29.15
CA THR A 663 -11.48 -0.95 -28.78
C THR A 663 -11.53 -1.03 -27.26
N THR A 664 -12.24 -2.02 -26.76
CA THR A 664 -12.18 -2.48 -25.37
C THR A 664 -10.78 -3.01 -25.09
N GLU A 665 -10.01 -2.29 -24.27
CA GLU A 665 -8.82 -2.81 -23.61
C GLU A 665 -9.25 -3.91 -22.64
N ALA A 666 -8.77 -5.13 -22.89
CA ALA A 666 -8.94 -6.25 -21.98
C ALA A 666 -7.89 -6.13 -20.86
N ALA A 667 -8.21 -5.40 -19.80
CA ALA A 667 -7.54 -5.56 -18.53
C ALA A 667 -7.84 -6.99 -18.03
N SER A 668 -6.82 -7.85 -17.98
CA SER A 668 -6.96 -9.18 -17.42
C SER A 668 -7.18 -9.06 -15.91
N GLU A 669 -8.44 -9.22 -15.49
CA GLU A 669 -8.86 -9.14 -14.11
C GLU A 669 -8.25 -10.31 -13.31
N VAL A 670 -7.30 -10.02 -12.42
CA VAL A 670 -6.77 -11.02 -11.47
C VAL A 670 -7.81 -11.20 -10.36
N THR A 671 -8.84 -11.99 -10.62
CA THR A 671 -9.77 -12.44 -9.57
C THR A 671 -9.08 -13.48 -8.70
N LEU A 672 -8.96 -13.19 -7.39
CA LEU A 672 -8.47 -14.15 -6.38
C LEU A 672 -9.47 -15.31 -6.23
N GLU A 673 -9.40 -16.31 -7.11
CA GLU A 673 -10.27 -17.50 -7.03
C GLU A 673 -10.17 -18.22 -5.67
N GLU A 674 -11.30 -18.81 -5.27
CA GLU A 674 -11.52 -19.56 -4.03
C GLU A 674 -10.66 -20.83 -3.98
N ILE A 675 -9.53 -20.76 -3.26
CA ILE A 675 -8.78 -21.96 -2.88
C ILE A 675 -9.32 -22.44 -1.53
N SER A 676 -10.31 -23.34 -1.57
CA SER A 676 -10.75 -24.11 -0.41
C SER A 676 -9.72 -25.21 -0.11
N SER A 677 -8.79 -24.95 0.80
CA SER A 677 -7.85 -25.95 1.32
C SER A 677 -8.51 -26.80 2.42
N LYS A 678 -9.01 -27.97 2.03
CA LYS A 678 -9.16 -29.13 2.92
C LYS A 678 -8.09 -30.13 2.56
N ASP A 679 -6.97 -30.11 3.28
CA ASP A 679 -6.28 -31.31 3.72
C ASP A 679 -5.23 -30.97 4.77
N VAL A 680 -5.32 -31.66 5.90
CA VAL A 680 -4.49 -31.49 7.09
C VAL A 680 -3.18 -32.22 6.88
N LEU A 681 -2.06 -31.48 6.94
CA LEU A 681 -0.71 -32.00 6.89
C LEU A 681 -0.41 -32.94 8.06
N LYS A 682 -0.16 -34.21 7.75
CA LYS A 682 0.77 -35.07 8.48
C LYS A 682 1.66 -35.75 7.45
N GLU A 683 2.82 -35.16 7.19
CA GLU A 683 3.96 -35.95 6.71
C GLU A 683 5.26 -35.38 7.27
N SER A 684 5.94 -36.23 8.01
CA SER A 684 7.22 -36.00 8.65
C SER A 684 8.34 -36.06 7.62
N VAL A 685 8.97 -34.91 7.33
CA VAL A 685 10.21 -34.84 6.55
C VAL A 685 11.38 -34.81 7.53
N THR A 686 12.22 -35.84 7.49
CA THR A 686 13.50 -35.90 8.22
C THR A 686 14.51 -34.99 7.50
N ILE A 687 15.06 -33.97 8.17
CA ILE A 687 16.09 -33.09 7.58
C ILE A 687 17.28 -32.93 8.52
N VAL A 688 18.46 -33.11 7.92
CA VAL A 688 19.79 -32.84 8.46
C VAL A 688 20.04 -31.33 8.39
N ALA A 689 20.41 -30.71 9.50
CA ALA A 689 20.83 -29.31 9.56
C ALA A 689 22.24 -29.15 8.96
N ASP A 690 22.50 -28.00 8.35
CA ASP A 690 23.71 -27.58 7.57
C ASP A 690 23.75 -27.97 6.08
N GLU A 691 23.11 -27.15 5.24
CA GLU A 691 23.53 -26.67 3.90
C GLU A 691 22.35 -25.87 3.30
N ALA A 692 22.59 -24.94 2.36
CA ALA A 692 21.51 -24.23 1.65
C ALA A 692 20.50 -25.22 1.06
N VAL A 693 19.20 -24.95 1.25
CA VAL A 693 18.13 -25.88 0.88
C VAL A 693 18.08 -26.05 -0.63
N ASP A 694 18.22 -27.28 -1.13
CA ASP A 694 17.90 -27.60 -2.52
C ASP A 694 16.40 -27.34 -2.72
N VAL A 695 16.06 -26.30 -3.49
CA VAL A 695 14.66 -25.94 -3.74
C VAL A 695 14.18 -26.77 -4.93
N PRO A 696 13.25 -27.73 -4.73
CA PRO A 696 12.79 -28.59 -5.80
C PRO A 696 12.17 -27.75 -6.92
N VAL A 697 12.44 -28.15 -8.16
CA VAL A 697 11.82 -27.56 -9.33
C VAL A 697 10.60 -28.40 -9.67
N ALA A 698 9.41 -27.81 -9.51
CA ALA A 698 8.17 -28.48 -9.85
C ALA A 698 8.25 -29.04 -11.28
N GLY A 699 7.75 -30.26 -11.50
CA GLY A 699 7.65 -30.88 -12.83
C GLY A 699 8.91 -31.60 -13.32
N VAL A 700 10.01 -31.54 -12.55
CA VAL A 700 11.19 -32.38 -12.76
C VAL A 700 11.03 -33.66 -11.94
N GLY A 701 11.03 -34.83 -12.60
CA GLY A 701 10.90 -36.12 -11.92
C GLY A 701 12.15 -36.49 -11.11
N ALA A 702 11.99 -37.06 -9.91
CA ALA A 702 13.09 -37.59 -9.12
C ALA A 702 13.69 -38.85 -9.79
N THR A 703 14.61 -38.67 -10.73
CA THR A 703 15.31 -39.80 -11.35
C THR A 703 16.47 -40.27 -10.47
N ASN A 704 16.23 -41.34 -9.71
CA ASN A 704 17.27 -42.21 -9.19
C ASN A 704 17.95 -42.94 -10.37
N THR A 705 19.00 -42.35 -10.94
CA THR A 705 19.97 -43.08 -11.76
C THR A 705 21.38 -42.53 -11.57
N LEU A 706 22.28 -43.41 -11.15
CA LEU A 706 23.67 -43.15 -10.80
C LEU A 706 24.55 -42.60 -11.95
N SER A 707 25.50 -41.76 -11.51
CA SER A 707 26.88 -41.58 -12.01
C SER A 707 27.08 -41.05 -13.45
N ASN A 708 27.33 -39.74 -13.56
CA ASN A 708 28.67 -39.18 -13.85
C ASN A 708 28.60 -37.64 -13.94
N ALA A 709 29.40 -36.97 -13.08
CA ALA A 709 29.59 -35.52 -12.96
C ALA A 709 28.32 -34.67 -12.71
N THR A 710 27.87 -34.62 -11.46
CA THR A 710 26.89 -33.62 -10.99
C THR A 710 27.67 -32.41 -10.46
N GLY A 711 27.51 -31.24 -11.08
CA GLY A 711 28.07 -30.01 -10.53
C GLY A 711 27.46 -29.71 -9.15
N LYS A 712 28.26 -29.28 -8.18
CA LYS A 712 27.78 -28.91 -6.82
C LYS A 712 27.70 -27.39 -6.73
N ILE A 713 26.52 -26.88 -6.36
CA ILE A 713 26.34 -25.46 -5.97
C ILE A 713 26.60 -25.32 -4.47
N SER A 714 27.49 -24.39 -4.11
CA SER A 714 27.80 -23.99 -2.73
C SER A 714 27.46 -22.52 -2.54
N ILE A 715 26.64 -22.20 -1.54
CA ILE A 715 26.38 -20.82 -1.15
C ILE A 715 27.27 -20.52 0.07
N PRO A 716 28.14 -19.50 0.03
CA PRO A 716 28.96 -19.15 1.17
C PRO A 716 28.09 -18.73 2.36
N GLU A 717 28.51 -19.06 3.57
CA GLU A 717 27.89 -18.49 4.76
C GLU A 717 28.24 -17.00 4.84
N ILE A 718 27.23 -16.15 4.66
CA ILE A 718 27.39 -14.71 4.81
C ILE A 718 27.44 -14.39 6.29
N LYS A 719 28.57 -13.84 6.76
CA LYS A 719 28.76 -13.48 8.15
C LYS A 719 27.91 -12.26 8.50
N GLU A 720 26.88 -12.50 9.29
CA GLU A 720 26.04 -11.46 9.87
C GLU A 720 26.63 -11.02 11.23
N ASP A 721 27.53 -10.03 11.21
CA ASP A 721 28.30 -9.62 12.39
C ASP A 721 27.58 -8.62 13.33
N ASN A 722 26.26 -8.52 13.19
CA ASN A 722 25.42 -7.56 13.88
C ASN A 722 25.38 -7.80 15.41
N ALA A 723 25.46 -6.71 16.18
CA ALA A 723 25.50 -6.77 17.64
C ALA A 723 24.25 -7.44 18.25
N TYR A 724 23.08 -7.29 17.62
CA TYR A 724 21.85 -7.93 18.07
C TYR A 724 21.87 -9.46 17.83
N LEU A 725 22.39 -9.95 16.70
CA LEU A 725 22.51 -11.38 16.43
C LEU A 725 23.47 -12.09 17.40
N LYS A 726 24.57 -11.41 17.78
CA LYS A 726 25.48 -11.90 18.83
C LYS A 726 24.74 -12.10 20.16
N LYS A 727 23.88 -11.16 20.55
CA LYS A 727 23.03 -11.28 21.75
C LYS A 727 22.03 -12.44 21.63
N LEU A 728 21.41 -12.64 20.46
CA LEU A 728 20.48 -13.76 20.22
C LEU A 728 21.16 -15.11 20.35
N ASN A 729 22.33 -15.28 19.72
CA ASN A 729 23.13 -16.50 19.80
C ASN A 729 23.55 -16.87 21.23
N GLN A 730 23.79 -15.87 22.09
CA GLN A 730 24.18 -16.06 23.48
C GLN A 730 22.98 -16.26 24.43
N SER A 731 21.75 -16.03 23.96
CA SER A 731 20.57 -16.08 24.81
C SER A 731 20.09 -17.49 25.08
N LYS A 732 19.62 -17.74 26.32
CA LYS A 732 18.91 -18.98 26.68
C LYS A 732 17.49 -19.02 26.12
N ASP A 733 16.90 -17.85 25.85
CA ASP A 733 15.61 -17.70 25.21
C ASP A 733 15.75 -16.66 24.09
N PRO A 734 16.24 -17.08 22.92
CA PRO A 734 16.48 -16.16 21.81
C PRO A 734 15.24 -15.39 21.38
N TYR A 735 14.04 -15.97 21.51
CA TYR A 735 12.81 -15.29 21.12
C TYR A 735 12.46 -14.15 22.07
N LYS A 736 12.56 -14.38 23.39
CA LYS A 736 12.40 -13.30 24.36
C LYS A 736 13.44 -12.19 24.16
N SER A 737 14.68 -12.55 23.86
CA SER A 737 15.72 -11.56 23.56
C SER A 737 15.44 -10.78 22.27
N TYR A 738 14.91 -11.43 21.23
CA TYR A 738 14.44 -10.75 20.03
C TYR A 738 13.38 -9.69 20.36
N LEU A 739 12.34 -10.07 21.11
CA LEU A 739 11.26 -9.15 21.48
C LEU A 739 11.77 -7.93 22.28
N GLN A 740 12.77 -8.12 23.15
CA GLN A 740 13.42 -7.03 23.89
C GLN A 740 14.26 -6.13 22.99
N LEU A 741 14.94 -6.69 21.99
CA LEU A 741 15.76 -5.93 21.05
C LEU A 741 14.89 -5.16 20.05
N ARG A 742 13.73 -5.70 19.68
CA ARG A 742 12.82 -5.10 18.70
C ARG A 742 12.42 -3.67 19.06
N ASP A 743 12.25 -3.33 20.33
CA ASP A 743 11.90 -1.95 20.72
C ASP A 743 13.00 -0.92 20.32
N GLN A 744 14.24 -1.37 20.11
CA GLN A 744 15.36 -0.53 19.65
C GLN A 744 15.49 -0.48 18.12
N TYR A 745 15.02 -1.52 17.42
CA TYR A 745 15.19 -1.70 15.97
C TYR A 745 13.85 -1.74 15.22
N MET A 746 12.79 -1.21 15.83
CA MET A 746 11.41 -1.42 15.36
C MET A 746 11.18 -0.96 13.92
N GLY A 747 11.82 0.14 13.51
CA GLY A 747 11.73 0.70 12.17
C GLY A 747 12.83 0.23 11.21
N THR A 748 13.56 -0.85 11.52
CA THR A 748 14.70 -1.32 10.73
C THR A 748 14.35 -2.64 10.02
N PRO A 749 14.04 -2.62 8.70
CA PRO A 749 13.67 -3.83 7.97
C PRO A 749 14.71 -4.96 8.03
N THR A 750 16.00 -4.63 7.93
CA THR A 750 17.10 -5.61 7.99
C THR A 750 17.12 -6.39 9.32
N PHE A 751 16.70 -5.77 10.43
CA PHE A 751 16.64 -6.45 11.73
C PHE A 751 15.66 -7.63 11.71
N TYR A 752 14.46 -7.46 11.17
CA TYR A 752 13.46 -8.54 11.12
C TYR A 752 13.89 -9.65 10.17
N PHE A 753 14.49 -9.31 9.04
CA PHE A 753 15.04 -10.29 8.11
C PHE A 753 16.16 -11.14 8.74
N ASP A 754 17.13 -10.50 9.39
CA ASP A 754 18.24 -11.18 10.07
C ASP A 754 17.75 -12.08 11.21
N VAL A 755 16.79 -11.61 12.00
CA VAL A 755 16.15 -12.40 13.07
C VAL A 755 15.42 -13.60 12.49
N ALA A 756 14.67 -13.40 11.40
CA ALA A 756 13.92 -14.47 10.75
C ALA A 756 14.87 -15.55 10.20
N ASN A 757 15.97 -15.12 9.58
CA ASN A 757 17.08 -16.00 9.19
C ASN A 757 17.67 -16.78 10.35
N PHE A 758 17.93 -16.11 11.47
CA PHE A 758 18.45 -16.74 12.68
C PHE A 758 17.53 -17.88 13.16
N PHE A 759 16.21 -17.64 13.26
CA PHE A 759 15.27 -18.68 13.69
C PHE A 759 15.15 -19.81 12.66
N PHE A 760 15.18 -19.48 11.36
CA PHE A 760 15.14 -20.49 10.30
C PHE A 760 16.36 -21.42 10.37
N LYS A 761 17.57 -20.86 10.51
CA LYS A 761 18.83 -21.62 10.68
C LYS A 761 18.81 -22.50 11.94
N LYS A 762 18.09 -22.11 13.01
CA LYS A 762 17.88 -22.93 14.22
C LYS A 762 16.77 -23.99 14.07
N GLY A 763 16.09 -24.05 12.93
CA GLY A 763 15.01 -25.00 12.65
C GLY A 763 13.63 -24.56 13.16
N ASP A 764 13.49 -23.35 13.74
CA ASP A 764 12.21 -22.84 14.23
C ASP A 764 11.49 -22.05 13.13
N ARG A 765 10.91 -22.78 12.18
CA ARG A 765 10.22 -22.20 11.02
C ARG A 765 9.03 -21.32 11.38
N GLN A 766 8.33 -21.64 12.48
CA GLN A 766 7.18 -20.84 12.90
C GLN A 766 7.61 -19.46 13.40
N LYS A 767 8.66 -19.38 14.23
CA LYS A 767 9.20 -18.09 14.68
C LYS A 767 9.88 -17.33 13.55
N ALA A 768 10.53 -18.04 12.63
CA ALA A 768 11.12 -17.43 11.44
C ALA A 768 10.05 -16.72 10.59
N LEU A 769 8.96 -17.42 10.25
CA LEU A 769 7.87 -16.85 9.45
C LEU A 769 7.20 -15.68 10.19
N LEU A 770 6.97 -15.81 11.49
CA LEU A 770 6.38 -14.73 12.30
C LEU A 770 7.28 -13.48 12.30
N ALA A 771 8.59 -13.63 12.52
CA ALA A 771 9.54 -12.52 12.46
C ALA A 771 9.59 -11.89 11.05
N LEU A 772 9.63 -12.71 9.98
CA LEU A 772 9.62 -12.22 8.59
C LEU A 772 8.34 -11.43 8.27
N SER A 773 7.18 -11.95 8.70
CA SER A 773 5.89 -11.31 8.45
C SER A 773 5.75 -9.93 9.09
N SER A 774 6.58 -9.61 10.11
CA SER A 774 6.62 -8.27 10.69
C SER A 774 7.03 -7.19 9.67
N LEU A 775 7.76 -7.55 8.61
CA LEU A 775 8.08 -6.62 7.51
C LEU A 775 6.83 -6.07 6.83
N ALA A 776 5.75 -6.85 6.77
CA ALA A 776 4.49 -6.45 6.14
C ALA A 776 3.75 -5.37 6.96
N ASP A 777 4.07 -5.23 8.25
CA ASP A 777 3.47 -4.28 9.18
C ASP A 777 4.32 -3.00 9.36
N LEU A 778 5.55 -2.94 8.84
CA LEU A 778 6.43 -1.76 9.00
C LEU A 778 5.93 -0.56 8.20
N GLN A 779 5.57 -0.79 6.93
CA GLN A 779 5.03 0.22 6.03
C GLN A 779 3.94 -0.41 5.16
N ILE A 780 2.74 0.11 5.33
CA ILE A 780 1.55 -0.35 4.60
C ILE A 780 1.71 -0.05 3.10
N GLU A 781 1.39 -1.03 2.27
CA GLU A 781 1.54 -0.98 0.80
C GLU A 781 2.98 -0.66 0.31
N ASN A 782 4.01 -1.15 1.00
CA ASN A 782 5.39 -1.04 0.53
C ASN A 782 5.79 -2.26 -0.32
N ALA A 783 5.84 -2.08 -1.65
CA ALA A 783 6.18 -3.13 -2.60
C ALA A 783 7.61 -3.68 -2.42
N ASP A 784 8.58 -2.84 -2.08
CA ASP A 784 9.98 -3.24 -1.88
C ASP A 784 10.13 -4.20 -0.70
N LEU A 785 9.41 -3.94 0.41
CA LEU A 785 9.37 -4.84 1.56
C LEU A 785 8.67 -6.16 1.23
N TYR A 786 7.55 -6.11 0.49
CA TYR A 786 6.85 -7.33 0.08
C TYR A 786 7.67 -8.16 -0.92
N LYS A 787 8.43 -7.54 -1.83
CA LYS A 787 9.40 -8.24 -2.69
C LYS A 787 10.46 -8.94 -1.85
N THR A 788 11.03 -8.29 -0.82
CA THR A 788 11.96 -8.95 0.10
C THR A 788 11.35 -10.15 0.82
N ILE A 789 10.11 -10.03 1.31
CA ILE A 789 9.38 -11.14 1.91
C ILE A 789 9.25 -12.29 0.89
N SER A 790 8.82 -12.00 -0.33
CA SER A 790 8.67 -12.98 -1.41
C SER A 790 9.98 -13.72 -1.70
N TYR A 791 11.08 -12.99 -1.88
CA TYR A 791 12.40 -13.58 -2.13
C TYR A 791 12.77 -14.58 -1.04
N LYS A 792 12.52 -14.21 0.22
CA LYS A 792 12.84 -15.07 1.34
C LYS A 792 11.93 -16.29 1.48
N LEU A 793 10.64 -16.12 1.24
CA LEU A 793 9.69 -17.23 1.22
C LEU A 793 10.02 -18.22 0.10
N ARG A 794 10.38 -17.74 -1.09
CA ARG A 794 10.86 -18.60 -2.20
C ARG A 794 12.13 -19.35 -1.81
N GLU A 795 13.11 -18.68 -1.22
CA GLU A 795 14.34 -19.32 -0.72
C GLU A 795 14.05 -20.43 0.29
N TRP A 796 13.06 -20.23 1.17
CA TRP A 796 12.65 -21.23 2.17
C TRP A 796 11.73 -22.32 1.62
N GLY A 797 11.28 -22.20 0.37
CA GLY A 797 10.31 -23.11 -0.27
C GLY A 797 8.87 -22.93 0.24
N ASP A 798 8.53 -21.81 0.87
CA ASP A 798 7.18 -21.48 1.32
C ASP A 798 6.38 -20.82 0.18
N VAL A 799 5.98 -21.67 -0.77
CA VAL A 799 5.36 -21.25 -2.04
C VAL A 799 3.97 -20.63 -1.84
N ASP A 800 3.21 -21.08 -0.85
CA ASP A 800 1.84 -20.59 -0.63
C ASP A 800 1.83 -19.14 -0.14
N ASN A 801 2.68 -18.82 0.85
CA ASN A 801 2.83 -17.44 1.31
C ASN A 801 3.48 -16.56 0.24
N ALA A 802 4.49 -17.08 -0.49
CA ALA A 802 5.11 -16.33 -1.58
C ALA A 802 4.08 -15.95 -2.67
N LEU A 803 3.11 -16.83 -2.96
CA LEU A 803 2.09 -16.59 -3.98
C LEU A 803 1.14 -15.48 -3.55
N TYR A 804 0.73 -15.48 -2.27
CA TYR A 804 -0.10 -14.40 -1.72
C TYR A 804 0.63 -13.05 -1.79
N ILE A 805 1.89 -13.02 -1.34
CA ILE A 805 2.71 -11.80 -1.30
C ILE A 805 2.95 -11.24 -2.71
N THR A 806 3.32 -12.07 -3.67
CA THR A 806 3.54 -11.62 -5.06
C THR A 806 2.25 -11.20 -5.76
N ALA A 807 1.11 -11.85 -5.49
CA ALA A 807 -0.19 -11.40 -5.99
C ALA A 807 -0.56 -10.01 -5.44
N LYS A 808 -0.23 -9.73 -4.18
CA LYS A 808 -0.46 -8.43 -3.54
C LYS A 808 0.44 -7.34 -4.14
N VAL A 809 1.71 -7.64 -4.39
CA VAL A 809 2.61 -6.74 -5.13
C VAL A 809 2.09 -6.46 -6.53
N LEU A 810 1.68 -7.48 -7.27
CA LEU A 810 1.10 -7.31 -8.62
C LEU A 810 -0.18 -6.46 -8.60
N LYS A 811 -1.04 -6.63 -7.58
CA LYS A 811 -2.23 -5.78 -7.41
C LYS A 811 -1.85 -4.31 -7.23
N TRP A 812 -0.78 -3.99 -6.52
CA TRP A 812 -0.32 -2.62 -6.30
C TRP A 812 0.48 -2.04 -7.47
N ARG A 813 1.21 -2.90 -8.20
CA ARG A 813 2.12 -2.50 -9.27
C ARG A 813 1.87 -3.27 -10.58
N PRO A 814 0.66 -3.20 -11.16
CA PRO A 814 0.38 -3.88 -12.43
C PRO A 814 1.07 -3.22 -13.62
N MET A 815 1.55 -1.99 -13.48
CA MET A 815 2.35 -1.29 -14.50
C MET A 815 3.79 -1.80 -14.58
N ASP A 816 4.23 -2.66 -13.65
CA ASP A 816 5.62 -3.09 -13.51
C ASP A 816 5.82 -4.51 -14.09
N PRO A 817 6.57 -4.69 -15.21
CA PRO A 817 6.88 -6.00 -15.78
C PRO A 817 7.47 -6.99 -14.76
N GLN A 818 8.34 -6.51 -13.87
CA GLN A 818 8.97 -7.35 -12.86
C GLN A 818 7.93 -7.90 -11.86
N SER A 819 6.89 -7.14 -11.52
CA SER A 819 5.82 -7.60 -10.62
C SER A 819 5.00 -8.76 -11.22
N HIS A 820 4.76 -8.73 -12.54
CA HIS A 820 4.17 -9.88 -13.25
C HIS A 820 5.10 -11.09 -13.26
N ARG A 821 6.39 -10.86 -13.52
CA ARG A 821 7.41 -11.92 -13.54
C ARG A 821 7.57 -12.59 -12.18
N ASP A 822 7.69 -11.82 -11.11
CA ASP A 822 7.82 -12.34 -9.74
C ASP A 822 6.62 -13.26 -9.40
N TYR A 823 5.40 -12.84 -9.74
CA TYR A 823 4.19 -13.64 -9.57
C TYR A 823 4.21 -14.92 -10.42
N ALA A 824 4.62 -14.83 -11.68
CA ALA A 824 4.74 -15.97 -12.58
C ALA A 824 5.76 -17.02 -12.10
N LEU A 825 6.90 -16.59 -11.55
CA LEU A 825 7.91 -17.50 -11.01
C LEU A 825 7.40 -18.26 -9.80
N VAL A 826 6.58 -17.63 -8.94
CA VAL A 826 5.95 -18.34 -7.83
C VAL A 826 4.84 -19.28 -8.31
N LEU A 827 4.06 -18.90 -9.33
CA LEU A 827 3.12 -19.81 -9.99
C LEU A 827 3.84 -21.05 -10.55
N GLN A 828 5.01 -20.86 -11.17
CA GLN A 828 5.87 -21.96 -11.61
C GLN A 828 6.31 -22.84 -10.44
N ASP A 829 6.78 -22.24 -9.33
CA ASP A 829 7.20 -22.95 -8.13
C ASP A 829 6.04 -23.79 -7.52
N LYS A 830 4.79 -23.32 -7.68
CA LYS A 830 3.57 -24.05 -7.30
C LYS A 830 3.13 -25.12 -8.31
N GLY A 831 3.75 -25.20 -9.48
CA GLY A 831 3.37 -26.10 -10.57
C GLY A 831 2.20 -25.61 -11.44
N ARG A 832 1.79 -24.33 -11.31
CA ARG A 832 0.73 -23.70 -12.11
C ARG A 832 1.29 -23.15 -13.44
N TYR A 833 1.90 -24.01 -14.24
CA TYR A 833 2.67 -23.59 -15.44
C TYR A 833 1.87 -22.83 -16.49
N LYS A 834 0.58 -23.16 -16.67
CA LYS A 834 -0.28 -22.47 -17.63
C LYS A 834 -0.38 -21.00 -17.28
N GLU A 835 -0.70 -20.71 -16.02
CA GLU A 835 -0.89 -19.35 -15.53
C GLU A 835 0.43 -18.59 -15.45
N ALA A 836 1.53 -19.26 -15.05
CA ALA A 836 2.87 -18.69 -15.13
C ALA A 836 3.21 -18.26 -16.57
N LEU A 837 2.91 -19.11 -17.56
CA LEU A 837 3.16 -18.81 -18.98
C LEU A 837 2.26 -17.67 -19.49
N GLU A 838 0.99 -17.65 -19.09
CA GLU A 838 0.06 -16.55 -19.42
C GLU A 838 0.57 -15.21 -18.89
N GLN A 839 1.10 -15.18 -17.66
CA GLN A 839 1.68 -13.95 -17.08
C GLN A 839 2.96 -13.52 -17.81
N LEU A 840 3.91 -14.43 -18.04
CA LEU A 840 5.17 -14.08 -18.72
C LEU A 840 4.94 -13.64 -20.18
N TYR A 841 4.04 -14.30 -20.90
CA TYR A 841 3.70 -13.92 -22.26
C TYR A 841 2.85 -12.64 -22.31
N GLY A 842 2.03 -12.40 -21.28
CA GLY A 842 1.30 -11.15 -21.07
C GLY A 842 2.23 -9.94 -21.03
N ILE A 843 3.37 -10.04 -20.35
CA ILE A 843 4.40 -8.99 -20.33
C ILE A 843 4.84 -8.60 -21.76
N LEU A 844 5.06 -9.57 -22.65
CA LEU A 844 5.50 -9.27 -24.03
C LEU A 844 4.39 -8.69 -24.93
N THR A 845 3.13 -8.75 -24.50
CA THR A 845 1.96 -8.44 -25.34
C THR A 845 1.08 -7.31 -24.82
N GLN A 846 1.35 -6.80 -23.62
CA GLN A 846 0.63 -5.67 -23.03
C GLN A 846 1.33 -4.32 -23.27
N SER A 847 0.60 -3.23 -23.01
CA SER A 847 1.12 -1.86 -23.14
C SER A 847 1.84 -1.41 -21.89
N TYR A 848 2.98 -0.75 -22.08
CA TYR A 848 3.68 -0.01 -21.04
C TYR A 848 3.95 1.41 -21.49
N SER A 849 4.07 2.34 -20.54
CA SER A 849 4.61 3.68 -20.83
C SER A 849 6.03 3.59 -21.39
N PRO A 850 6.44 4.54 -22.24
CA PRO A 850 7.82 4.62 -22.72
C PRO A 850 8.85 4.61 -21.59
N GLU A 851 8.56 5.29 -20.48
CA GLU A 851 9.42 5.37 -19.31
C GLU A 851 9.60 3.99 -18.64
N ALA A 852 8.51 3.25 -18.42
CA ALA A 852 8.59 1.89 -17.87
C ALA A 852 9.31 0.93 -18.84
N ALA A 853 9.00 0.98 -20.13
CA ALA A 853 9.64 0.13 -21.12
C ALA A 853 11.14 0.43 -21.30
N ASN A 854 11.56 1.69 -21.16
CA ASN A 854 12.98 2.07 -21.20
C ASN A 854 13.71 1.66 -19.91
N ARG A 855 13.04 1.75 -18.76
CA ARG A 855 13.59 1.31 -17.47
C ARG A 855 13.90 -0.18 -17.46
N ASP A 856 13.02 -0.99 -18.05
CA ASP A 856 13.11 -2.45 -18.04
C ASP A 856 13.62 -3.04 -19.39
N ASP A 857 14.31 -2.23 -20.20
CA ASP A 857 14.86 -2.64 -21.50
C ASP A 857 15.87 -3.80 -21.32
N GLY A 858 15.66 -4.91 -22.03
CA GLY A 858 16.46 -6.12 -21.89
C GLY A 858 15.77 -7.26 -21.13
N ILE A 859 14.62 -7.00 -20.49
CA ILE A 859 13.85 -8.02 -19.77
C ILE A 859 13.42 -9.17 -20.68
N GLU A 860 13.30 -8.92 -21.99
CA GLU A 860 12.90 -9.90 -23.00
C GLU A 860 13.81 -11.12 -23.04
N GLU A 861 15.13 -10.97 -22.81
CA GLU A 861 16.05 -12.11 -22.81
C GLU A 861 15.77 -13.08 -21.66
N ILE A 862 15.42 -12.53 -20.50
CA ILE A 862 15.04 -13.31 -19.32
C ILE A 862 13.70 -14.03 -19.59
N LEU A 863 12.72 -13.30 -20.12
CA LEU A 863 11.39 -13.83 -20.43
C LEU A 863 11.45 -14.95 -21.48
N VAL A 864 12.25 -14.80 -22.55
CA VAL A 864 12.43 -15.84 -23.57
C VAL A 864 12.96 -17.13 -22.94
N MET A 865 13.96 -17.05 -22.06
CA MET A 865 14.51 -18.23 -21.37
C MET A 865 13.50 -18.89 -20.41
N GLU A 866 12.64 -18.10 -19.77
CA GLU A 866 11.63 -18.59 -18.82
C GLU A 866 10.40 -19.19 -19.51
N ILE A 867 9.89 -18.52 -20.54
CA ILE A 867 8.80 -19.02 -21.40
C ILE A 867 9.18 -20.39 -21.99
N ASN A 868 10.38 -20.51 -22.56
CA ASN A 868 10.81 -21.78 -23.16
C ASN A 868 11.03 -22.89 -22.13
N ASN A 869 11.51 -22.55 -20.93
CA ASN A 869 11.61 -23.51 -19.84
C ASN A 869 10.22 -24.00 -19.39
N LEU A 870 9.22 -23.13 -19.24
CA LEU A 870 7.85 -23.52 -18.92
C LEU A 870 7.23 -24.43 -19.97
N ILE A 871 7.40 -24.09 -21.26
CA ILE A 871 6.95 -24.92 -22.39
C ILE A 871 7.59 -26.32 -22.30
N LYS A 872 8.87 -26.39 -21.95
CA LYS A 872 9.59 -27.67 -21.85
C LYS A 872 9.18 -28.50 -20.63
N LEU A 873 9.02 -27.86 -19.46
CA LEU A 873 8.64 -28.53 -18.21
C LEU A 873 7.25 -29.16 -18.29
N GLN A 874 6.30 -28.52 -18.98
CA GLN A 874 4.95 -29.05 -19.09
C GLN A 874 4.30 -28.75 -20.44
N LYS A 875 4.76 -29.45 -21.48
CA LYS A 875 4.25 -29.32 -22.87
C LYS A 875 2.73 -29.45 -23.00
N SER A 876 2.10 -30.35 -22.24
CA SER A 876 0.66 -30.61 -22.32
C SER A 876 -0.21 -29.50 -21.70
N ALA A 877 0.25 -28.88 -20.61
CA ALA A 877 -0.49 -27.79 -19.96
C ALA A 877 -0.28 -26.44 -20.68
N THR A 878 0.90 -26.23 -21.27
CA THR A 878 1.26 -25.00 -21.99
C THR A 878 0.73 -24.96 -23.42
N ALA A 879 0.38 -26.10 -24.03
CA ALA A 879 -0.20 -26.17 -25.38
C ALA A 879 -1.53 -25.38 -25.57
N LYS A 880 -2.17 -24.95 -24.47
CA LYS A 880 -3.38 -24.12 -24.50
C LYS A 880 -3.10 -22.62 -24.54
N VAL A 881 -1.85 -22.20 -24.29
CA VAL A 881 -1.42 -20.79 -24.39
C VAL A 881 -0.81 -20.59 -25.77
N ALA A 882 -1.39 -19.69 -26.57
CA ALA A 882 -0.95 -19.44 -27.93
C ALA A 882 0.30 -18.55 -27.97
N VAL A 883 1.47 -19.12 -27.64
CA VAL A 883 2.76 -18.43 -27.78
C VAL A 883 3.20 -18.45 -29.25
N GLU A 884 3.69 -17.31 -29.75
CA GLU A 884 4.19 -17.22 -31.12
C GLU A 884 5.36 -18.19 -31.37
N LYS A 885 5.31 -18.89 -32.51
CA LYS A 885 6.32 -19.90 -32.87
C LYS A 885 7.74 -19.35 -32.93
N LYS A 886 7.90 -18.06 -33.23
CA LYS A 886 9.20 -17.39 -33.32
C LYS A 886 9.89 -17.24 -31.96
N LEU A 887 9.13 -17.27 -30.85
CA LEU A 887 9.68 -17.25 -29.49
C LEU A 887 10.07 -18.64 -28.98
N VAL A 888 9.63 -19.71 -29.65
CA VAL A 888 9.85 -21.08 -29.18
C VAL A 888 11.22 -21.58 -29.64
N ALA A 889 12.15 -21.70 -28.69
CA ALA A 889 13.53 -22.14 -28.89
C ALA A 889 13.98 -23.12 -27.79
N ASP A 890 14.53 -24.28 -28.17
CA ASP A 890 15.09 -25.26 -27.22
C ASP A 890 16.54 -24.89 -26.89
N LEU A 891 16.73 -24.14 -25.80
CA LEU A 891 18.01 -23.53 -25.39
C LEU A 891 18.50 -24.07 -24.03
N PRO A 892 18.78 -25.38 -23.87
CA PRO A 892 19.32 -25.90 -22.62
C PRO A 892 20.74 -25.38 -22.37
N VAL A 893 21.04 -25.01 -21.13
CA VAL A 893 22.36 -24.53 -20.70
C VAL A 893 22.83 -25.27 -19.45
N ASP A 894 24.14 -25.50 -19.33
CA ASP A 894 24.72 -26.16 -18.15
C ASP A 894 24.64 -25.28 -16.89
N MET A 895 24.75 -23.95 -17.05
CA MET A 895 24.66 -23.00 -15.95
C MET A 895 23.81 -21.79 -16.36
N ARG A 896 22.89 -21.38 -15.47
CA ARG A 896 22.18 -20.10 -15.52
C ARG A 896 22.23 -19.47 -14.13
N VAL A 897 22.53 -18.19 -14.06
CA VAL A 897 22.43 -17.38 -12.82
C VAL A 897 21.51 -16.22 -13.12
N VAL A 898 20.59 -15.91 -12.21
CA VAL A 898 19.73 -14.72 -12.30
C VAL A 898 19.80 -13.99 -10.97
N ILE A 899 20.02 -12.68 -10.97
CA ILE A 899 19.86 -11.85 -9.78
C ILE A 899 18.65 -10.93 -9.94
N ASN A 900 17.87 -10.80 -8.88
CA ASN A 900 16.71 -9.93 -8.80
C ASN A 900 16.88 -9.05 -7.57
N TRP A 901 16.40 -7.81 -7.61
CA TRP A 901 16.44 -6.95 -6.43
C TRP A 901 15.10 -6.28 -6.14
N ASN A 902 14.95 -5.80 -4.92
CA ASN A 902 13.68 -5.31 -4.40
C ASN A 902 13.52 -3.78 -4.48
N SER A 903 14.48 -3.05 -5.06
CA SER A 903 14.53 -1.58 -5.09
C SER A 903 14.59 -1.05 -6.54
N GLN A 904 13.83 -0.01 -6.87
CA GLN A 904 13.68 0.45 -8.26
C GLN A 904 14.82 1.34 -8.77
N ASN A 905 15.62 1.96 -7.90
CA ASN A 905 16.60 2.99 -8.29
C ASN A 905 18.02 2.60 -7.85
N THR A 906 18.35 1.34 -8.07
CA THR A 906 19.62 0.76 -7.63
C THR A 906 20.33 0.09 -8.79
N ASP A 907 21.65 0.32 -8.87
CA ASP A 907 22.55 -0.21 -9.89
C ASP A 907 23.31 -1.41 -9.30
N ILE A 908 22.92 -2.62 -9.72
CA ILE A 908 23.39 -3.91 -9.18
C ILE A 908 23.83 -4.80 -10.33
N ASP A 909 25.13 -5.12 -10.33
CA ASP A 909 25.76 -5.91 -11.38
C ASP A 909 25.98 -7.37 -10.98
N LEU A 910 25.72 -8.29 -11.92
CA LEU A 910 26.08 -9.70 -11.83
C LEU A 910 27.47 -9.97 -12.41
N TRP A 911 28.36 -10.48 -11.56
CA TRP A 911 29.70 -10.87 -11.97
C TRP A 911 29.88 -12.39 -11.86
N VAL A 912 30.37 -13.02 -12.93
CA VAL A 912 30.68 -14.45 -12.94
C VAL A 912 32.12 -14.67 -13.41
N THR A 913 32.97 -15.24 -12.55
CA THR A 913 34.35 -15.62 -12.89
C THR A 913 34.43 -17.10 -13.20
N ASP A 914 34.99 -17.46 -14.36
CA ASP A 914 35.15 -18.83 -14.83
C ASP A 914 36.39 -19.55 -14.22
N PRO A 915 36.55 -20.88 -14.42
CA PRO A 915 37.71 -21.63 -13.92
C PRO A 915 39.06 -21.21 -14.50
N ASN A 916 39.09 -20.49 -15.63
CA ASN A 916 40.31 -19.94 -16.22
C ASN A 916 40.67 -18.57 -15.62
N GLY A 917 39.82 -18.01 -14.75
CA GLY A 917 39.96 -16.68 -14.18
C GLY A 917 39.43 -15.55 -15.07
N GLU A 918 38.73 -15.87 -16.16
CA GLU A 918 38.06 -14.87 -16.99
C GLU A 918 36.75 -14.44 -16.32
N LYS A 919 36.58 -13.13 -16.14
CA LYS A 919 35.38 -12.54 -15.51
C LYS A 919 34.40 -12.04 -16.56
N CYS A 920 33.14 -12.45 -16.43
CA CYS A 920 31.98 -11.93 -17.16
C CYS A 920 31.25 -10.88 -16.30
N PHE A 921 31.04 -9.69 -16.84
CA PHE A 921 30.38 -8.53 -16.22
C PHE A 921 30.03 -7.50 -17.31
N TYR A 922 29.37 -6.37 -17.00
CA TYR A 922 28.88 -5.42 -18.02
C TYR A 922 29.93 -4.97 -19.07
N SER A 923 31.20 -4.79 -18.68
CA SER A 923 32.28 -4.42 -19.62
C SER A 923 32.90 -5.61 -20.37
N ASN A 924 32.61 -6.85 -19.95
CA ASN A 924 32.98 -8.09 -20.63
C ASN A 924 31.79 -9.07 -20.65
N PRO A 925 30.72 -8.77 -21.41
CA PRO A 925 29.46 -9.51 -21.34
C PRO A 925 29.51 -10.87 -22.05
N ALA A 926 30.64 -11.21 -22.70
CA ALA A 926 30.83 -12.51 -23.33
C ALA A 926 32.24 -13.06 -23.06
N THR A 927 32.35 -14.27 -22.52
CA THR A 927 33.65 -14.90 -22.22
C THR A 927 34.12 -15.81 -23.35
N ALA A 928 35.42 -16.13 -23.37
CA ALA A 928 36.01 -17.02 -24.37
C ALA A 928 35.41 -18.43 -24.38
N ILE A 929 34.87 -18.88 -23.24
CA ILE A 929 34.22 -20.20 -23.10
C ILE A 929 32.72 -20.16 -23.45
N GLY A 930 32.21 -19.01 -23.89
CA GLY A 930 30.82 -18.83 -24.29
C GLY A 930 29.88 -18.45 -23.16
N GLY A 931 30.39 -17.95 -22.04
CA GLY A 931 29.55 -17.29 -21.03
C GLY A 931 28.94 -16.03 -21.64
N ARG A 932 27.67 -15.75 -21.35
CA ARG A 932 26.93 -14.58 -21.84
C ARG A 932 26.20 -13.93 -20.68
N LEU A 933 26.39 -12.62 -20.51
CA LEU A 933 25.59 -11.77 -19.64
C LEU A 933 24.45 -11.12 -20.45
N SER A 934 23.30 -10.90 -19.82
CA SER A 934 22.23 -10.08 -20.39
C SER A 934 22.65 -8.61 -20.52
N ASN A 935 21.75 -7.79 -21.06
CA ASN A 935 21.87 -6.35 -20.96
C ASN A 935 21.98 -5.92 -19.48
N ASP A 936 22.74 -4.86 -19.28
CA ASP A 936 22.97 -4.21 -17.99
C ASP A 936 21.75 -3.33 -17.64
N PHE A 937 21.20 -3.54 -16.44
CA PHE A 937 20.05 -2.81 -15.94
C PHE A 937 20.50 -1.66 -15.04
N THR A 938 20.73 -0.50 -15.65
CA THR A 938 21.17 0.72 -14.92
C THR A 938 20.05 1.42 -14.12
N GLY A 939 18.83 0.87 -14.13
CA GLY A 939 17.66 1.34 -13.40
C GLY A 939 16.57 0.26 -13.31
N GLY A 940 15.52 0.50 -12.51
CA GLY A 940 14.46 -0.49 -12.28
C GLY A 940 14.79 -1.55 -11.22
N TYR A 941 14.01 -2.63 -11.21
CA TYR A 941 14.16 -3.76 -10.27
C TYR A 941 15.07 -4.89 -10.80
N GLY A 942 15.82 -4.62 -11.88
CA GLY A 942 16.53 -5.66 -12.65
C GLY A 942 15.57 -6.45 -13.54
N PRO A 943 15.86 -7.73 -13.87
CA PRO A 943 16.92 -8.60 -13.36
C PRO A 943 18.10 -8.76 -14.31
N GLU A 944 19.26 -9.19 -13.80
CA GLU A 944 20.39 -9.61 -14.66
C GLU A 944 20.54 -11.12 -14.72
N GLN A 945 20.96 -11.65 -15.87
CA GLN A 945 21.25 -13.07 -16.05
C GLN A 945 22.61 -13.36 -16.67
N PHE A 946 23.17 -14.50 -16.28
CA PHE A 946 24.31 -15.14 -16.91
C PHE A 946 23.91 -16.51 -17.45
N LEU A 947 24.32 -16.82 -18.68
CA LEU A 947 24.10 -18.09 -19.37
C LEU A 947 25.42 -18.72 -19.81
N LEU A 948 25.58 -20.03 -19.61
CA LEU A 948 26.70 -20.79 -20.13
C LEU A 948 26.23 -22.15 -20.65
N LYS A 949 26.30 -22.32 -21.98
CA LYS A 949 25.83 -23.54 -22.66
C LYS A 949 26.57 -24.79 -22.18
N LYS A 950 27.91 -24.74 -22.14
CA LYS A 950 28.77 -25.86 -21.74
C LYS A 950 29.74 -25.42 -20.66
N ALA A 951 29.56 -25.92 -19.45
CA ALA A 951 30.44 -25.57 -18.34
C ALA A 951 31.77 -26.35 -18.42
N LEU A 952 32.90 -25.64 -18.34
CA LEU A 952 34.20 -26.24 -18.05
C LEU A 952 34.23 -26.80 -16.64
N LYS A 953 35.01 -27.87 -16.46
CA LYS A 953 35.30 -28.41 -15.13
C LYS A 953 36.08 -27.40 -14.29
N GLY A 954 35.67 -27.25 -13.04
CA GLY A 954 36.32 -26.34 -12.10
C GLY A 954 35.36 -25.41 -11.40
N LYS A 955 35.92 -24.44 -10.68
CA LYS A 955 35.19 -23.54 -9.80
C LYS A 955 34.82 -22.24 -10.53
N TYR A 956 33.54 -21.89 -10.47
CA TYR A 956 32.99 -20.61 -10.86
C TYR A 956 32.68 -19.79 -9.62
N LYS A 957 32.93 -18.48 -9.69
CA LYS A 957 32.63 -17.53 -8.63
C LYS A 957 31.49 -16.61 -9.09
N ILE A 958 30.45 -16.48 -8.28
CA ILE A 958 29.31 -15.60 -8.55
C ILE A 958 29.35 -14.48 -7.51
N GLU A 959 29.45 -13.25 -7.99
CA GLU A 959 29.55 -12.05 -7.19
C GLU A 959 28.47 -11.06 -7.61
N VAL A 960 28.04 -10.24 -6.67
CA VAL A 960 27.18 -9.07 -6.92
C VAL A 960 28.00 -7.83 -6.62
N ASP A 961 28.14 -6.92 -7.58
CA ASP A 961 28.74 -5.61 -7.34
C ASP A 961 27.67 -4.54 -7.21
N PHE A 962 27.91 -3.60 -6.29
CA PHE A 962 26.95 -2.56 -5.93
C PHE A 962 27.59 -1.20 -6.24
N TYR A 963 27.15 -0.58 -7.33
CA TYR A 963 27.75 0.65 -7.83
C TYR A 963 27.23 1.87 -7.07
N ASN A 964 25.91 2.03 -6.96
CA ASN A 964 25.27 3.12 -6.26
C ASN A 964 23.80 2.82 -5.95
N ASP A 965 23.28 3.42 -4.88
CA ASP A 965 21.85 3.60 -4.69
C ASP A 965 21.60 5.09 -4.53
N SER A 966 21.14 5.71 -5.63
CA SER A 966 20.87 7.14 -5.67
C SER A 966 19.68 7.54 -4.81
N SER A 967 18.89 6.58 -4.31
CA SER A 967 17.68 6.79 -3.54
C SER A 967 17.78 6.16 -2.15
N LEU A 968 17.54 6.91 -1.08
CA LEU A 968 17.34 6.30 0.23
C LEU A 968 15.88 5.91 0.35
N THR A 969 15.58 4.63 0.15
CA THR A 969 14.21 4.15 0.36
C THR A 969 13.93 3.96 1.85
N LEU A 970 12.69 4.17 2.26
CA LEU A 970 12.25 3.86 3.61
C LEU A 970 12.28 2.34 3.90
N ALA A 971 12.46 1.50 2.87
CA ALA A 971 12.58 0.05 2.98
C ALA A 971 13.99 -0.42 3.38
N GLY A 972 14.97 0.48 3.46
CA GLY A 972 16.35 0.15 3.82
C GLY A 972 17.19 -0.26 2.60
N PRO A 973 18.35 -0.92 2.80
CA PRO A 973 19.22 -1.35 1.71
C PRO A 973 18.52 -2.32 0.76
N ALA A 974 19.02 -2.41 -0.48
CA ALA A 974 18.49 -3.35 -1.46
C ALA A 974 18.72 -4.81 -1.02
N ALA A 975 17.67 -5.62 -1.09
CA ALA A 975 17.71 -7.07 -0.99
C ALA A 975 17.84 -7.68 -2.38
N VAL A 976 18.77 -8.61 -2.55
CA VAL A 976 19.04 -9.34 -3.80
C VAL A 976 18.73 -10.81 -3.63
N LEU A 977 17.93 -11.38 -4.53
CA LEU A 977 17.72 -12.81 -4.70
C LEU A 977 18.56 -13.32 -5.87
N ALA A 978 19.50 -14.22 -5.59
CA ALA A 978 20.24 -14.96 -6.62
C ALA A 978 19.62 -16.35 -6.84
N GLU A 979 19.24 -16.65 -8.08
CA GLU A 979 18.78 -17.96 -8.53
C GLU A 979 19.86 -18.64 -9.38
N ILE A 980 20.43 -19.73 -8.89
CA ILE A 980 21.53 -20.46 -9.54
C ILE A 980 21.00 -21.81 -10.00
N PHE A 981 21.09 -22.06 -11.30
CA PHE A 981 20.63 -23.29 -11.93
C PHE A 981 21.77 -24.11 -12.52
N THR A 982 21.68 -25.43 -12.36
CA THR A 982 22.42 -26.39 -13.19
C THR A 982 21.47 -27.01 -14.22
N TYR A 983 21.99 -27.24 -15.43
CA TYR A 983 21.25 -27.92 -16.49
C TYR A 983 19.88 -27.26 -16.79
N TYR A 984 19.83 -25.92 -16.76
CA TYR A 984 18.60 -25.16 -16.96
C TYR A 984 17.94 -25.50 -18.30
N SER A 985 16.61 -25.65 -18.29
CA SER A 985 15.81 -26.06 -19.44
C SER A 985 16.29 -27.36 -20.09
N SER A 986 16.90 -28.28 -19.33
CA SER A 986 17.27 -29.62 -19.84
C SER A 986 16.22 -30.71 -19.54
N GLY A 987 15.29 -30.42 -18.63
CA GLY A 987 14.37 -31.40 -18.03
C GLY A 987 14.92 -32.11 -16.79
N ARG A 988 16.19 -31.87 -16.41
CA ARG A 988 16.84 -32.36 -15.18
C ARG A 988 17.48 -31.22 -14.38
N GLN A 989 16.88 -30.03 -14.45
CA GLN A 989 17.46 -28.83 -13.86
C GLN A 989 17.41 -28.86 -12.34
N GLU A 990 18.49 -28.40 -11.72
CA GLU A 990 18.56 -28.19 -10.27
C GLU A 990 18.67 -26.69 -10.00
N ARG A 991 18.15 -26.24 -8.86
CA ARG A 991 18.11 -24.82 -8.49
C ARG A 991 18.52 -24.62 -7.03
N LYS A 992 19.34 -23.60 -6.78
CA LYS A 992 19.54 -23.01 -5.45
C LYS A 992 19.18 -21.53 -5.44
N LEU A 993 18.61 -21.08 -4.34
CA LEU A 993 18.22 -19.70 -4.08
C LEU A 993 19.02 -19.17 -2.88
N THR A 994 19.39 -17.90 -2.93
CA THR A 994 19.94 -17.19 -1.77
C THR A 994 19.54 -15.72 -1.81
N THR A 995 19.09 -15.19 -0.68
CA THR A 995 18.69 -13.78 -0.53
C THR A 995 19.63 -13.05 0.42
N ILE A 996 20.13 -11.90 0.01
CA ILE A 996 21.11 -11.09 0.75
C ILE A 996 20.70 -9.62 0.78
N TYR A 997 21.09 -8.87 1.81
CA TYR A 997 21.05 -7.41 1.78
C TYR A 997 22.41 -6.85 1.37
N LEU A 998 22.41 -5.86 0.48
CA LEU A 998 23.59 -5.11 0.09
C LEU A 998 23.78 -3.91 1.02
N ASP A 999 24.75 -4.01 1.92
CA ASP A 999 25.10 -2.94 2.84
C ASP A 999 26.03 -1.94 2.15
N ARG A 1000 25.63 -0.67 2.10
CA ARG A 1000 26.35 0.42 1.41
C ARG A 1000 27.76 0.64 1.98
N ASP A 1001 27.98 0.29 3.24
CA ASP A 1001 29.24 0.49 3.95
C ASP A 1001 30.17 -0.73 3.88
N LYS A 1002 29.77 -1.82 3.21
CA LYS A 1002 30.54 -3.07 3.09
C LYS A 1002 31.26 -3.22 1.74
N GLU A 1003 32.07 -4.27 1.63
CA GLU A 1003 32.93 -4.59 0.49
C GLU A 1003 32.15 -4.63 -0.84
N ARG A 1004 32.71 -3.93 -1.86
CA ARG A 1004 32.36 -4.16 -3.27
C ARG A 1004 32.65 -5.61 -3.67
N ASN A 1005 31.87 -6.17 -4.58
CA ASN A 1005 31.96 -7.57 -5.03
C ASN A 1005 31.63 -8.60 -3.95
N MET A 1006 30.38 -8.61 -3.49
CA MET A 1006 29.91 -9.58 -2.51
C MET A 1006 29.78 -10.96 -3.17
N LEU A 1007 30.47 -11.97 -2.62
CA LEU A 1007 30.33 -13.36 -3.06
C LEU A 1007 28.95 -13.91 -2.66
N VAL A 1008 28.13 -14.27 -3.65
CA VAL A 1008 26.78 -14.81 -3.43
C VAL A 1008 26.67 -16.30 -3.72
N GLY A 1009 27.63 -16.87 -4.46
CA GLY A 1009 27.64 -18.29 -4.75
C GLY A 1009 28.94 -18.77 -5.36
N GLU A 1010 29.23 -20.05 -5.17
CA GLU A 1010 30.30 -20.78 -5.83
C GLU A 1010 29.73 -22.03 -6.47
N PHE A 1011 30.17 -22.33 -7.69
CA PHE A 1011 29.72 -23.50 -8.43
C PHE A 1011 30.91 -24.34 -8.86
N ILE A 1012 30.83 -25.66 -8.73
CA ILE A 1012 31.88 -26.59 -9.15
C ILE A 1012 31.30 -27.58 -10.15
N PHE A 1013 31.78 -27.59 -11.39
CA PHE A 1013 31.38 -28.53 -12.45
C PHE A 1013 32.41 -29.65 -12.67
#